data_AF-A0A5Q2VUU9-F1
#
_entry.id   AF-A0A5Q2VUU9-F1
#
_cell.length_a   1.000
_cell.length_b   1.000
_cell.length_c   1.000
_cell.angle_alpha   90.00
_cell.angle_beta   90.00
_cell.angle_gamma   90.00
#
_symmetry.space_group_name_H-M   'P 1'
#
loop_
_entity.id
_entity.type
_entity.pdbx_description
1 polymer ?
#
loop_
_entity_poly.entity_id
_entity_poly.type
_entity_poly.pdbx_seq_one_letter_code
_entity_poly.pdbx_strand_id
1 'polypeptide(L)'
;MGLLGWVGWEFPCSRPRRGATGAIRWPGAWPGSCGRTRTSAPNSSGGGSRATPAAARGAGPAHRGHERWQAELYRRLTARLGADPRTGGRADLLEGAGVAIPRRLNIVGPARLSPADVEVLAAVADVSEVHLWLCHPSPRLWNELAAAPADPAADPALRPARADDDSDTIARHPLLVSLGRELRELQLTLAPLLEPAATDVAPPVARPANLLGRLQADLAADRPPAPTGRRLEPGDRSVQVHACHGPTRQVEALREILTGLFADDPTLEPRDVVIMCPDLDTYGPAIQAAFGMTEATGPVHPAHGFRVGIATRGRVNPLVQLALTLVELTAGRIRASDLLDLLGRDVVRRRFRLTDDDLATLTTWVGEAGIRWGLDRADRADFGVDLPHNTLTMGLRSLLLGAAMAEDGRSLGNVLPVDNVPSGAIDLAGRFAEATHRLRSAVAALRAATTLADWSAALLEATHGLGSVGPDEEWLAAQADADLTRLAGSDGLADAPAGIADVRGILRGLTDPQRSRGGPGGVRTGSLTVAPLGPLRGVPHRVVCLLGMDDGTFPRAGRLDGDDLLAPRPRIGERDVRAEDRQLFLDAIMAATDTLVITYSGADQYRGARLQPAVPVAELLDVLEATAPGEGRRRVHVEEPLQPFDARYFTPGTALVSFDRAAAAAAAARSGDLITAESFLAHPLPPPPPADVLLADLQGYFVHPVRGFVRDRLDVGVSADHEPIADDIPLDARGLVGWQIGDRLLQRALAGADPDVLLAAERSAGSCPRRSSAAVSSR
;
A
#
# COMPACT_ATOMS: atom_id res chain seq x y z
N MET A 1 5.86 43.41 35.26
CA MET A 1 5.44 44.77 35.66
C MET A 1 4.09 45.05 34.99
N GLY A 2 3.01 45.18 35.79
CA GLY A 2 1.65 45.69 35.46
C GLY A 2 0.79 44.90 34.46
N LEU A 3 -0.35 44.23 34.78
CA LEU A 3 -1.69 44.69 35.23
C LEU A 3 -2.30 45.71 34.24
N LEU A 4 -3.53 45.64 33.69
CA LEU A 4 -4.85 45.02 33.97
C LEU A 4 -5.56 44.78 32.60
N GLY A 5 -6.67 44.07 32.41
CA GLY A 5 -7.65 43.39 33.26
C GLY A 5 -8.85 43.02 32.36
N TRP A 6 -9.45 41.84 32.56
CA TRP A 6 -10.72 41.46 31.94
C TRP A 6 -11.69 40.98 33.01
N VAL A 7 -12.91 41.50 32.89
CA VAL A 7 -14.01 41.46 33.85
C VAL A 7 -14.66 40.07 33.85
N GLY A 8 -14.82 39.51 35.04
CA GLY A 8 -15.53 38.27 35.27
C GLY A 8 -17.05 38.43 35.37
N TRP A 9 -17.75 37.34 35.09
CA TRP A 9 -19.10 37.08 35.58
C TRP A 9 -19.10 35.70 36.26
N GLU A 10 -19.19 35.70 37.59
CA GLU A 10 -19.50 34.55 38.43
C GLU A 10 -21.01 34.49 38.70
N PHE A 11 -21.57 33.28 38.78
CA PHE A 11 -22.72 32.92 39.61
C PHE A 11 -22.61 31.41 39.97
N PRO A 12 -23.21 30.92 41.07
CA PRO A 12 -22.44 30.40 42.18
C PRO A 12 -22.66 28.91 42.47
N CYS A 13 -21.73 28.37 43.25
CA CYS A 13 -21.73 27.06 43.87
C CYS A 13 -23.08 26.63 44.47
N SER A 14 -23.47 25.39 44.16
CA SER A 14 -24.12 24.51 45.13
C SER A 14 -23.60 23.08 45.00
N ARG A 15 -22.96 22.61 46.08
CA ARG A 15 -22.77 21.20 46.47
C ARG A 15 -23.54 21.03 47.80
N PRO A 16 -23.84 19.81 48.31
CA PRO A 16 -23.45 18.46 47.83
C PRO A 16 -24.60 17.43 47.85
N ARG A 17 -24.39 16.23 47.26
CA ARG A 17 -24.78 14.96 47.90
C ARG A 17 -24.07 13.75 47.29
N ARG A 18 -23.54 12.92 48.19
CA ARG A 18 -22.89 11.62 47.94
C ARG A 18 -23.93 10.56 47.58
N GLY A 19 -23.51 9.59 46.75
CA GLY A 19 -23.94 8.19 46.87
C GLY A 19 -24.83 7.66 45.74
N ALA A 20 -24.23 6.96 44.78
CA ALA A 20 -24.75 5.71 44.21
C ALA A 20 -23.70 5.10 43.27
N THR A 21 -22.93 4.14 43.79
CA THR A 21 -22.14 3.19 43.00
C THR A 21 -23.10 2.24 42.27
N GLY A 22 -23.42 2.55 41.01
CA GLY A 22 -24.14 1.66 40.11
C GLY A 22 -23.17 0.76 39.35
N ALA A 23 -22.78 -0.36 39.94
CA ALA A 23 -22.09 -1.43 39.21
C ALA A 23 -23.05 -1.99 38.15
N ILE A 24 -22.77 -1.76 36.87
CA ILE A 24 -23.47 -2.42 35.77
C ILE A 24 -22.96 -3.85 35.70
N ARG A 25 -23.67 -4.77 36.35
CA ARG A 25 -23.54 -6.22 36.16
C ARG A 25 -24.00 -6.57 34.76
N TRP A 26 -23.08 -7.08 33.95
CA TRP A 26 -23.42 -7.86 32.75
C TRP A 26 -24.03 -9.19 33.19
N PRO A 27 -25.26 -9.55 32.77
CA PRO A 27 -25.71 -10.93 32.89
C PRO A 27 -24.97 -11.77 31.84
N GLY A 28 -24.09 -12.65 32.32
CA GLY A 28 -23.42 -13.63 31.49
C GLY A 28 -24.38 -14.73 31.01
N ALA A 29 -24.21 -15.11 29.74
CA ALA A 29 -24.30 -16.48 29.23
C ALA A 29 -24.08 -16.41 27.71
N TRP A 30 -22.83 -16.55 27.26
CA TRP A 30 -22.51 -16.89 25.87
C TRP A 30 -22.46 -18.42 25.78
N PRO A 31 -23.33 -19.09 25.00
CA PRO A 31 -23.13 -20.50 24.69
C PRO A 31 -21.98 -20.65 23.69
N GLY A 32 -21.11 -21.62 23.98
CA GLY A 32 -19.87 -21.91 23.29
C GLY A 32 -19.94 -22.10 21.77
N SER A 33 -18.78 -21.84 21.17
CA SER A 33 -18.14 -22.64 20.12
C SER A 33 -19.03 -23.25 19.03
N CYS A 34 -18.90 -22.75 17.80
CA CYS A 34 -19.06 -23.58 16.61
C CYS A 34 -17.80 -23.48 15.76
N GLY A 35 -17.15 -24.64 15.64
CA GLY A 35 -15.85 -24.80 15.01
C GLY A 35 -15.89 -24.57 13.50
N ARG A 36 -14.72 -24.18 12.98
CA ARG A 36 -14.40 -24.22 11.56
C ARG A 36 -14.40 -25.67 11.09
N THR A 37 -15.44 -26.09 10.41
CA THR A 37 -15.39 -27.24 9.51
C THR A 37 -14.99 -26.74 8.12
N ARG A 38 -13.75 -27.05 7.73
CA ARG A 38 -13.34 -27.06 6.33
C ARG A 38 -13.99 -28.28 5.68
N THR A 39 -14.89 -28.06 4.74
CA THR A 39 -15.29 -29.08 3.77
C THR A 39 -15.07 -28.53 2.38
N SER A 40 -14.01 -29.03 1.76
CA SER A 40 -13.77 -29.03 0.32
C SER A 40 -14.85 -29.85 -0.39
N ALA A 41 -15.47 -29.29 -1.43
CA ALA A 41 -16.19 -30.06 -2.44
C ALA A 41 -15.90 -29.47 -3.84
N PRO A 42 -15.79 -30.31 -4.88
CA PRO A 42 -15.19 -29.96 -6.16
C PRO A 42 -16.18 -29.36 -7.16
N ASN A 43 -15.64 -28.58 -8.10
CA ASN A 43 -16.31 -28.09 -9.30
C ASN A 43 -16.76 -29.25 -10.21
N SER A 44 -18.02 -29.22 -10.64
CA SER A 44 -18.48 -29.89 -11.86
C SER A 44 -19.44 -28.98 -12.62
N SER A 45 -19.21 -28.93 -13.93
CA SER A 45 -19.86 -28.14 -14.96
C SER A 45 -21.29 -28.57 -15.31
N GLY A 46 -22.09 -27.61 -15.80
CA GLY A 46 -23.14 -27.84 -16.80
C GLY A 46 -24.57 -27.49 -16.40
N GLY A 47 -25.22 -26.65 -17.22
CA GLY A 47 -26.68 -26.65 -17.39
C GLY A 47 -27.38 -25.32 -17.06
N GLY A 48 -27.80 -24.60 -18.10
CA GLY A 48 -28.58 -23.37 -17.98
C GLY A 48 -29.99 -23.59 -17.44
N SER A 49 -30.44 -22.65 -16.62
CA SER A 49 -31.85 -22.37 -16.36
C SER A 49 -31.98 -20.94 -15.86
N ARG A 50 -32.79 -20.13 -16.54
CA ARG A 50 -33.22 -18.80 -16.07
C ARG A 50 -33.96 -18.98 -14.75
N ALA A 51 -33.29 -18.71 -13.64
CA ALA A 51 -33.94 -18.55 -12.35
C ALA A 51 -34.47 -17.11 -12.24
N THR A 52 -35.79 -16.98 -12.30
CA THR A 52 -36.54 -15.76 -11.95
C THR A 52 -36.28 -15.42 -10.48
N PRO A 53 -35.95 -14.16 -10.11
CA PRO A 53 -35.76 -13.82 -8.70
C PRO A 53 -37.12 -13.83 -8.00
N ALA A 54 -37.32 -14.81 -7.12
CA ALA A 54 -38.43 -14.80 -6.19
C ALA A 54 -38.29 -13.62 -5.24
N ALA A 55 -39.37 -12.83 -5.14
CA ALA A 55 -39.51 -11.65 -4.31
C ALA A 55 -38.93 -11.87 -2.89
N ALA A 56 -38.05 -10.95 -2.48
CA ALA A 56 -37.47 -10.86 -1.14
C ALA A 56 -38.58 -10.63 -0.09
N ARG A 57 -39.14 -11.71 0.45
CA ARG A 57 -39.95 -11.69 1.68
C ARG A 57 -39.10 -12.21 2.84
N GLY A 58 -38.68 -11.29 3.70
CA GLY A 58 -38.24 -11.56 5.07
C GLY A 58 -36.74 -11.42 5.32
N ALA A 59 -36.35 -10.31 5.96
CA ALA A 59 -35.04 -10.21 6.59
C ALA A 59 -34.84 -11.35 7.60
N GLY A 60 -33.77 -12.13 7.43
CA GLY A 60 -33.43 -13.25 8.32
C GLY A 60 -33.20 -12.82 9.78
N PRO A 61 -33.23 -13.77 10.73
CA PRO A 61 -33.11 -13.49 12.16
C PRO A 61 -31.82 -12.77 12.57
N ALA A 62 -30.71 -12.97 11.82
CA ALA A 62 -29.44 -12.27 12.06
C ALA A 62 -29.52 -10.77 11.75
N HIS A 63 -30.15 -10.38 10.64
CA HIS A 63 -30.30 -8.98 10.23
C HIS A 63 -31.16 -8.18 11.23
N ARG A 64 -32.24 -8.80 11.74
CA ARG A 64 -33.04 -8.24 12.85
C ARG A 64 -32.23 -8.09 14.14
N GLY A 65 -31.21 -8.91 14.34
CA GLY A 65 -30.26 -8.77 15.44
C GLY A 65 -29.38 -7.52 15.29
N HIS A 66 -28.83 -7.31 14.10
CA HIS A 66 -27.99 -6.14 13.80
C HIS A 66 -28.75 -4.82 13.90
N GLU A 67 -29.97 -4.77 13.35
CA GLU A 67 -30.84 -3.60 13.38
C GLU A 67 -31.11 -3.12 14.82
N ARG A 68 -31.39 -4.05 15.73
CA ARG A 68 -31.74 -3.74 17.11
C ARG A 68 -30.60 -3.06 17.87
N TRP A 69 -29.39 -3.63 17.82
CA TRP A 69 -28.28 -3.07 18.57
C TRP A 69 -27.76 -1.78 17.93
N GLN A 70 -27.75 -1.67 16.60
CA GLN A 70 -27.34 -0.45 15.91
C GLN A 70 -28.30 0.70 16.18
N ALA A 71 -29.62 0.45 16.14
CA ALA A 71 -30.62 1.47 16.46
C ALA A 71 -30.54 1.91 17.92
N GLU A 72 -30.27 0.99 18.86
CA GLU A 72 -30.04 1.33 20.27
C GLU A 72 -28.75 2.12 20.47
N LEU A 73 -27.66 1.70 19.83
CA LEU A 73 -26.38 2.40 19.86
C LEU A 73 -26.53 3.83 19.33
N TYR A 74 -27.22 3.99 18.19
CA TYR A 74 -27.53 5.29 17.60
C TYR A 74 -28.28 6.19 18.59
N ARG A 75 -29.38 5.70 19.18
CA ARG A 75 -30.17 6.45 20.17
C ARG A 75 -29.34 6.89 21.37
N ARG A 76 -28.46 6.01 21.89
CA ARG A 76 -27.57 6.34 23.01
C ARG A 76 -26.52 7.38 22.62
N LEU A 77 -25.96 7.26 21.42
CA LEU A 77 -24.96 8.20 20.92
C LEU A 77 -25.58 9.59 20.74
N THR A 78 -26.73 9.69 20.06
CA THR A 78 -27.49 10.93 19.91
C THR A 78 -27.85 11.57 21.26
N ALA A 79 -28.35 10.78 22.21
CA ALA A 79 -28.67 11.27 23.56
C ALA A 79 -27.43 11.81 24.29
N ARG A 80 -26.25 11.22 24.06
CA ARG A 80 -24.99 11.68 24.66
C ARG A 80 -24.42 12.92 23.99
N LEU A 81 -24.56 13.03 22.67
CA LEU A 81 -24.12 14.19 21.90
C LEU A 81 -25.05 15.39 22.08
N GLY A 82 -26.30 15.17 22.50
CA GLY A 82 -27.30 16.23 22.66
C GLY A 82 -27.85 16.76 21.33
N ALA A 83 -27.40 16.22 20.20
CA ALA A 83 -27.84 16.53 18.85
C ALA A 83 -27.88 15.25 18.00
N ASP A 84 -28.87 15.14 17.12
CA ASP A 84 -28.88 14.08 16.10
C ASP A 84 -27.97 14.54 14.94
N PRO A 85 -26.89 13.80 14.62
CA PRO A 85 -26.01 14.18 13.52
C PRO A 85 -26.70 14.18 12.14
N ARG A 86 -27.91 13.60 12.02
CA ARG A 86 -28.77 13.69 10.82
C ARG A 86 -29.70 14.91 10.82
N THR A 87 -29.94 15.56 11.96
CA THR A 87 -30.92 16.67 12.05
C THR A 87 -30.37 18.04 11.67
N GLY A 88 -29.20 18.12 11.04
CA GLY A 88 -28.82 19.33 10.30
C GLY A 88 -29.61 19.41 9.00
N GLY A 89 -30.89 19.77 9.06
CA GLY A 89 -31.71 19.99 7.87
C GLY A 89 -31.21 21.16 7.03
N ARG A 90 -31.70 21.25 5.78
CA ARG A 90 -31.39 22.28 4.75
C ARG A 90 -31.24 23.73 5.27
N ALA A 91 -31.97 24.12 6.32
CA ALA A 91 -31.97 25.47 6.87
C ALA A 91 -30.99 25.68 8.05
N ASP A 92 -30.85 24.70 8.95
CA ASP A 92 -30.03 24.84 10.16
C ASP A 92 -28.52 24.93 9.84
N LEU A 93 -28.09 24.30 8.73
CA LEU A 93 -26.71 24.35 8.23
C LEU A 93 -26.30 25.71 7.66
N LEU A 94 -27.25 26.52 7.17
CA LEU A 94 -26.94 27.84 6.59
C LEU A 94 -27.17 28.96 7.61
N GLU A 95 -28.20 28.86 8.44
CA GLU A 95 -28.50 29.86 9.49
C GLU A 95 -27.60 29.71 10.73
N GLY A 96 -27.25 28.49 11.12
CA GLY A 96 -26.45 28.23 12.33
C GLY A 96 -24.94 28.29 12.14
N ALA A 97 -24.43 28.18 10.92
CA ALA A 97 -22.99 28.00 10.69
C ALA A 97 -22.19 29.30 10.73
N GLY A 98 -22.82 30.47 10.58
CA GLY A 98 -22.10 31.76 10.50
C GLY A 98 -21.06 31.82 9.37
N VAL A 99 -21.14 30.90 8.40
CA VAL A 99 -20.20 30.77 7.29
C VAL A 99 -20.67 31.69 6.16
N ALA A 100 -19.79 32.57 5.70
CA ALA A 100 -20.06 33.40 4.54
C ALA A 100 -20.11 32.52 3.28
N ILE A 101 -21.32 32.31 2.74
CA ILE A 101 -21.52 31.55 1.50
C ILE A 101 -21.09 32.43 0.32
N PRO A 102 -20.25 31.94 -0.59
CA PRO A 102 -19.83 32.70 -1.76
C PRO A 102 -21.01 32.92 -2.70
N ARG A 103 -21.09 34.11 -3.32
CA ARG A 103 -22.15 34.44 -4.30
C ARG A 103 -22.30 33.44 -5.44
N ARG A 104 -21.21 32.75 -5.79
CA ARG A 104 -21.16 31.75 -6.84
C ARG A 104 -20.36 30.53 -6.39
N LEU A 105 -20.92 29.35 -6.59
CA LEU A 105 -20.31 28.06 -6.32
C LEU A 105 -20.23 27.26 -7.62
N ASN A 106 -19.03 26.83 -8.00
CA ASN A 106 -18.82 25.95 -9.15
C ASN A 106 -18.38 24.58 -8.67
N ILE A 107 -19.10 23.53 -9.08
CA ILE A 107 -18.78 22.15 -8.75
C ILE A 107 -18.45 21.44 -10.06
N VAL A 108 -17.19 21.04 -10.20
CA VAL A 108 -16.67 20.51 -11.46
C VAL A 108 -16.42 19.02 -11.34
N GLY A 109 -16.99 18.25 -12.28
CA GLY A 109 -16.83 16.81 -12.37
C GLY A 109 -17.26 16.04 -11.11
N PRO A 110 -18.39 16.37 -10.45
CA PRO A 110 -18.83 15.60 -9.30
C PRO A 110 -19.06 14.15 -9.72
N ALA A 111 -18.31 13.25 -9.09
CA ALA A 111 -18.32 11.85 -9.45
C ALA A 111 -19.57 11.13 -8.98
N ARG A 112 -20.02 11.53 -7.81
CA ARG A 112 -21.16 11.07 -7.02
C ARG A 112 -21.59 12.25 -6.16
N LEU A 113 -22.88 12.42 -5.94
CA LEU A 113 -23.40 13.31 -4.92
C LEU A 113 -24.35 12.49 -4.05
N SER A 114 -24.09 12.47 -2.74
CA SER A 114 -24.99 11.81 -1.81
C SER A 114 -26.32 12.59 -1.73
N PRO A 115 -27.41 11.96 -1.30
CA PRO A 115 -28.67 12.67 -1.08
C PRO A 115 -28.52 13.89 -0.16
N ALA A 116 -27.69 13.78 0.88
CA ALA A 116 -27.37 14.89 1.78
C ALA A 116 -26.64 16.03 1.05
N ASP A 117 -25.67 15.71 0.17
CA ASP A 117 -24.99 16.72 -0.64
C ASP A 117 -25.99 17.47 -1.53
N VAL A 118 -26.90 16.74 -2.19
CA VAL A 118 -27.94 17.31 -3.05
C VAL A 118 -28.87 18.22 -2.25
N GLU A 119 -29.30 17.83 -1.05
CA GLU A 119 -30.11 18.68 -0.18
C GLU A 119 -29.39 19.99 0.21
N VAL A 120 -28.11 19.90 0.57
CA VAL A 120 -27.28 21.07 0.89
C VAL A 120 -27.12 21.97 -0.33
N LEU A 121 -26.82 21.40 -1.50
CA LEU A 121 -26.66 22.18 -2.74
C LEU A 121 -27.93 22.92 -3.12
N ALA A 122 -29.09 22.29 -2.90
CA ALA A 122 -30.37 22.90 -3.16
C ALA A 122 -30.64 24.08 -2.20
N ALA A 123 -30.28 23.94 -0.93
CA ALA A 123 -30.40 25.04 0.05
C ALA A 123 -29.42 26.18 -0.25
N VAL A 124 -28.20 25.87 -0.69
CA VAL A 124 -27.22 26.87 -1.13
C VAL A 124 -27.70 27.58 -2.40
N ALA A 125 -28.39 26.89 -3.30
CA ALA A 125 -28.94 27.47 -4.52
C ALA A 125 -30.02 28.54 -4.24
N ASP A 126 -30.70 28.49 -3.08
CA ASP A 126 -31.67 29.52 -2.67
C ASP A 126 -30.98 30.89 -2.39
N VAL A 127 -29.69 30.88 -2.06
CA VAL A 127 -28.93 32.08 -1.64
C VAL A 127 -27.70 32.38 -2.50
N SER A 128 -27.36 31.53 -3.48
CA SER A 128 -26.15 31.65 -4.31
C SER A 128 -26.28 30.98 -5.67
N GLU A 129 -25.54 31.43 -6.67
CA GLU A 129 -25.50 30.79 -8.00
C GLU A 129 -24.69 29.49 -7.93
N VAL A 130 -25.33 28.33 -8.07
CA VAL A 130 -24.66 27.01 -8.08
C VAL A 130 -24.58 26.48 -9.51
N HIS A 131 -23.37 26.33 -10.03
CA HIS A 131 -23.11 25.74 -11.35
C HIS A 131 -22.50 24.35 -11.21
N LEU A 132 -23.17 23.35 -11.80
CA LEU A 132 -22.71 21.97 -11.87
C LEU A 132 -22.13 21.68 -13.26
N TRP A 133 -20.84 21.36 -13.33
CA TRP A 133 -20.16 20.99 -14.57
C TRP A 133 -20.01 19.46 -14.64
N LEU A 134 -20.92 18.79 -15.34
CA LEU A 134 -20.99 17.33 -15.40
C LEU A 134 -20.31 16.77 -16.66
N CYS A 135 -19.47 15.75 -16.49
CA CYS A 135 -18.91 14.99 -17.61
C CYS A 135 -19.84 13.82 -17.95
N HIS A 136 -20.77 14.03 -18.87
CA HIS A 136 -21.69 12.99 -19.35
C HIS A 136 -21.27 12.50 -20.76
N PRO A 137 -21.14 11.18 -21.01
CA PRO A 137 -20.61 10.66 -22.26
C PRO A 137 -21.61 10.75 -23.40
N SER A 138 -22.92 10.83 -23.11
CA SER A 138 -23.99 10.86 -24.12
C SER A 138 -25.07 11.90 -23.82
N PRO A 139 -25.16 12.98 -24.60
CA PRO A 139 -26.29 13.92 -24.51
C PRO A 139 -27.64 13.26 -24.82
N ARG A 140 -27.66 12.21 -25.65
CA ARG A 140 -28.90 11.49 -25.98
C ARG A 140 -29.43 10.74 -24.75
N LEU A 141 -28.58 9.94 -24.10
CA LEU A 141 -28.99 9.20 -22.90
C LEU A 141 -29.45 10.15 -21.79
N TRP A 142 -28.76 11.29 -21.63
CA TRP A 142 -29.19 12.33 -20.68
C TRP A 142 -30.63 12.78 -20.93
N ASN A 143 -30.96 13.10 -22.19
CA ASN A 143 -32.32 13.53 -22.55
C ASN A 143 -33.36 12.40 -22.41
N GLU A 144 -33.02 11.16 -22.76
CA GLU A 144 -33.93 10.02 -22.61
C GLU A 144 -34.22 9.70 -21.14
N LEU A 145 -33.22 9.79 -20.26
CA LEU A 145 -33.39 9.63 -18.80
C LEU A 145 -34.21 10.78 -18.19
N ALA A 146 -34.00 12.02 -18.64
CA ALA A 146 -34.78 13.17 -18.17
C ALA A 146 -36.25 13.12 -18.61
N ALA A 147 -36.53 12.50 -19.77
CA ALA A 147 -37.89 12.32 -20.29
C ALA A 147 -38.61 11.08 -19.73
N ALA A 148 -37.90 10.21 -18.99
CA ALA A 148 -38.48 9.01 -18.41
C ALA A 148 -39.54 9.39 -17.35
N PRO A 149 -40.69 8.68 -17.28
CA PRO A 149 -41.71 8.98 -16.29
C PRO A 149 -41.15 8.76 -14.87
N ALA A 150 -41.08 9.82 -14.07
CA ALA A 150 -40.86 9.68 -12.65
C ALA A 150 -42.16 9.18 -12.00
N ASP A 151 -42.09 8.17 -11.13
CA ASP A 151 -43.24 7.72 -10.36
C ASP A 151 -43.70 8.86 -9.43
N PRO A 152 -44.89 9.46 -9.63
CA PRO A 152 -45.37 10.57 -8.81
C PRO A 152 -45.72 10.12 -7.38
N ALA A 153 -45.83 8.81 -7.12
CA ALA A 153 -46.05 8.26 -5.78
C ALA A 153 -44.74 7.94 -5.03
N ALA A 154 -43.58 8.06 -5.69
CA ALA A 154 -42.29 7.88 -5.03
C ALA A 154 -42.04 9.05 -4.07
N ASP A 155 -41.91 8.75 -2.77
CA ASP A 155 -41.53 9.74 -1.78
C ASP A 155 -40.12 10.28 -2.11
N PRO A 156 -39.97 11.60 -2.39
CA PRO A 156 -38.67 12.19 -2.72
C PRO A 156 -37.63 12.00 -1.61
N ALA A 157 -38.08 11.82 -0.36
CA ALA A 157 -37.23 11.55 0.80
C ALA A 157 -36.74 10.09 0.86
N LEU A 158 -37.45 9.16 0.23
CA LEU A 158 -37.11 7.74 0.18
C LEU A 158 -36.76 7.35 -1.25
N ARG A 159 -35.52 7.65 -1.66
CA ARG A 159 -34.98 7.24 -2.98
C ARG A 159 -35.26 5.75 -3.25
N PRO A 160 -35.63 5.37 -4.49
CA PRO A 160 -35.97 4.00 -4.81
C PRO A 160 -34.80 3.06 -4.56
N ALA A 161 -35.12 1.81 -4.25
CA ALA A 161 -34.08 0.79 -4.14
C ALA A 161 -33.46 0.54 -5.51
N ARG A 162 -32.18 0.23 -5.55
CA ARG A 162 -31.47 -0.08 -6.80
C ARG A 162 -32.05 -1.31 -7.53
N ALA A 163 -32.78 -2.17 -6.82
CA ALA A 163 -33.50 -3.29 -7.42
C ALA A 163 -34.74 -2.87 -8.24
N ASP A 164 -35.23 -1.66 -8.01
CA ASP A 164 -36.39 -1.07 -8.68
C ASP A 164 -35.93 -0.01 -9.72
N ASP A 165 -34.63 0.02 -10.05
CA ASP A 165 -34.03 0.94 -11.04
C ASP A 165 -34.05 0.33 -12.45
N ASP A 166 -34.92 0.85 -13.30
CA ASP A 166 -35.06 0.44 -14.70
C ASP A 166 -34.26 1.33 -15.67
N SER A 167 -33.37 2.20 -15.17
CA SER A 167 -32.60 3.15 -16.01
C SER A 167 -31.64 2.47 -17.00
N ASP A 168 -31.36 1.18 -16.79
CA ASP A 168 -30.58 0.37 -17.72
C ASP A 168 -31.32 -0.05 -18.97
N THR A 169 -32.64 -0.12 -18.92
CA THR A 169 -33.51 -0.39 -20.08
C THR A 169 -33.60 0.79 -21.05
N ILE A 170 -33.30 2.01 -20.56
CA ILE A 170 -33.33 3.24 -21.35
C ILE A 170 -32.06 3.34 -22.21
N ALA A 171 -30.91 2.98 -21.66
CA ALA A 171 -29.64 3.01 -22.39
C ALA A 171 -29.62 1.96 -23.51
N ARG A 172 -29.20 2.37 -24.71
CA ARG A 172 -29.19 1.49 -25.89
C ARG A 172 -27.81 0.91 -26.19
N HIS A 173 -26.75 1.66 -25.93
CA HIS A 173 -25.38 1.21 -26.16
C HIS A 173 -24.94 0.23 -25.06
N PRO A 174 -24.45 -0.99 -25.37
CA PRO A 174 -24.12 -2.02 -24.37
C PRO A 174 -23.14 -1.56 -23.28
N LEU A 175 -22.10 -0.80 -23.65
CA LEU A 175 -21.17 -0.22 -22.66
C LEU A 175 -21.83 0.83 -21.74
N LEU A 176 -22.78 1.63 -22.21
CA LEU A 176 -23.50 2.57 -21.33
C LEU A 176 -24.41 1.81 -20.35
N VAL A 177 -24.99 0.69 -20.79
CA VAL A 177 -25.78 -0.21 -19.92
C VAL A 177 -24.91 -0.81 -18.81
N SER A 178 -23.75 -1.38 -19.17
CA SER A 178 -22.89 -2.14 -18.25
C SER A 178 -21.96 -1.29 -17.40
N LEU A 179 -21.45 -0.18 -17.96
CA LEU A 179 -20.42 0.66 -17.32
C LEU A 179 -20.98 1.96 -16.73
N GLY A 180 -22.08 2.47 -17.29
CA GLY A 180 -22.61 3.81 -17.01
C GLY A 180 -23.47 3.95 -15.76
N ARG A 181 -23.56 2.94 -14.89
CA ARG A 181 -24.53 2.95 -13.77
C ARG A 181 -24.35 4.13 -12.83
N GLU A 182 -23.11 4.41 -12.41
CA GLU A 182 -22.81 5.49 -11.47
C GLU A 182 -23.33 6.84 -11.98
N LEU A 183 -23.15 7.10 -13.27
CA LEU A 183 -23.61 8.33 -13.90
C LEU A 183 -25.13 8.42 -14.04
N ARG A 184 -25.79 7.31 -14.39
CA ARG A 184 -27.27 7.25 -14.42
C ARG A 184 -27.85 7.53 -13.04
N GLU A 185 -27.30 6.89 -12.00
CA GLU A 185 -27.71 7.13 -10.62
C GLU A 185 -27.45 8.58 -10.19
N LEU A 186 -26.33 9.18 -10.59
CA LEU A 186 -26.04 10.60 -10.35
C LEU A 186 -27.10 11.50 -10.99
N GLN A 187 -27.46 11.26 -12.26
CA GLN A 187 -28.49 12.03 -12.95
C GLN A 187 -29.85 11.89 -12.26
N LEU A 188 -30.27 10.68 -11.89
CA LEU A 188 -31.52 10.44 -11.17
C LEU A 188 -31.53 11.13 -9.79
N THR A 189 -30.38 11.17 -9.12
CA THR A 189 -30.22 11.85 -7.83
C THR A 189 -30.35 13.36 -8.00
N LEU A 190 -29.79 13.92 -9.08
CA LEU A 190 -29.84 15.35 -9.40
C LEU A 190 -31.15 15.82 -10.03
N ALA A 191 -31.94 14.94 -10.64
CA ALA A 191 -33.16 15.29 -11.37
C ALA A 191 -34.10 16.28 -10.63
N PRO A 192 -34.32 16.19 -9.30
CA PRO A 192 -35.17 17.16 -8.59
C PRO A 192 -34.61 18.59 -8.53
N LEU A 193 -33.32 18.80 -8.77
CA LEU A 193 -32.66 20.10 -8.73
C LEU A 193 -32.41 20.71 -10.11
N LEU A 194 -32.51 19.90 -11.16
CA LEU A 194 -32.16 20.34 -12.51
C LEU A 194 -33.37 20.98 -13.17
N GLU A 195 -33.24 22.25 -13.53
CA GLU A 195 -34.19 22.89 -14.43
C GLU A 195 -33.82 22.54 -15.89
N PRO A 196 -34.70 21.88 -16.66
CA PRO A 196 -34.39 21.48 -18.04
C PRO A 196 -34.03 22.67 -18.95
N ALA A 197 -34.61 23.85 -18.67
CA ALA A 197 -34.35 25.07 -19.43
C ALA A 197 -32.97 25.71 -19.12
N ALA A 198 -32.29 25.28 -18.04
CA ALA A 198 -31.00 25.81 -17.59
C ALA A 198 -29.83 24.85 -17.86
N THR A 199 -30.04 23.81 -18.68
CA THR A 199 -28.99 22.82 -19.01
C THR A 199 -28.29 23.19 -20.32
N ASP A 200 -27.07 23.72 -20.23
CA ASP A 200 -26.21 23.97 -21.39
C ASP A 200 -25.46 22.70 -21.78
N VAL A 201 -25.66 22.24 -23.03
CA VAL A 201 -24.94 21.11 -23.60
C VAL A 201 -23.80 21.63 -24.47
N ALA A 202 -22.58 21.21 -24.17
CA ALA A 202 -21.42 21.54 -25.00
C ALA A 202 -21.63 21.04 -26.45
N PRO A 203 -21.16 21.78 -27.46
CA PRO A 203 -21.30 21.38 -28.85
C PRO A 203 -20.60 20.03 -29.09
N PRO A 204 -21.13 19.19 -30.01
CA PRO A 204 -20.53 17.90 -30.30
C PRO A 204 -19.10 18.08 -30.83
N VAL A 205 -18.16 17.36 -30.22
CA VAL A 205 -16.76 17.35 -30.64
C VAL A 205 -16.62 16.44 -31.86
N ALA A 206 -16.00 16.94 -32.93
CA ALA A 206 -15.67 16.12 -34.09
C ALA A 206 -14.73 14.99 -33.69
N ARG A 207 -15.09 13.74 -34.00
CA ARG A 207 -14.29 12.56 -33.71
C ARG A 207 -13.59 12.05 -34.96
N PRO A 208 -12.33 11.58 -34.86
CA PRO A 208 -11.62 11.01 -36.00
C PRO A 208 -12.35 9.76 -36.51
N ALA A 209 -12.16 9.44 -37.79
CA ALA A 209 -12.80 8.28 -38.43
C ALA A 209 -12.11 6.92 -38.11
N ASN A 210 -11.26 6.88 -37.08
CA ASN A 210 -10.60 5.68 -36.56
C ASN A 210 -11.51 4.88 -35.60
N LEU A 211 -11.05 3.72 -35.15
CA LEU A 211 -11.83 2.82 -34.29
C LEU A 211 -12.24 3.50 -32.97
N LEU A 212 -11.32 4.19 -32.29
CA LEU A 212 -11.62 4.92 -31.05
C LEU A 212 -12.68 6.00 -31.27
N GLY A 213 -12.53 6.82 -32.31
CA GLY A 213 -13.46 7.90 -32.63
C GLY A 213 -14.85 7.38 -33.00
N ARG A 214 -14.95 6.23 -33.70
CA ARG A 214 -16.22 5.56 -33.98
C ARG A 214 -16.90 5.05 -32.71
N LEU A 215 -16.14 4.39 -31.83
CA LEU A 215 -16.64 3.94 -30.52
C LEU A 215 -17.17 5.12 -29.71
N GLN A 216 -16.40 6.21 -29.59
CA GLN A 216 -16.79 7.41 -28.86
C GLN A 216 -18.01 8.10 -29.49
N ALA A 217 -18.12 8.12 -30.82
CA ALA A 217 -19.27 8.68 -31.51
C ALA A 217 -20.55 7.87 -31.27
N ASP A 218 -20.45 6.54 -31.23
CA ASP A 218 -21.60 5.68 -30.92
C ASP A 218 -22.01 5.74 -29.45
N LEU A 219 -21.04 5.84 -28.53
CA LEU A 219 -21.29 6.15 -27.12
C LEU A 219 -22.00 7.49 -26.99
N ALA A 220 -21.49 8.56 -27.61
CA ALA A 220 -22.11 9.89 -27.53
C ALA A 220 -23.54 9.92 -28.09
N ALA A 221 -23.77 9.18 -29.18
CA ALA A 221 -25.09 9.07 -29.79
C ALA A 221 -26.01 8.03 -29.11
N ASP A 222 -25.54 7.31 -28.08
CA ASP A 222 -26.21 6.14 -27.47
C ASP A 222 -26.80 5.20 -28.53
N ARG A 223 -25.95 4.75 -29.46
CA ARG A 223 -26.33 3.83 -30.53
C ARG A 223 -25.59 2.51 -30.37
N PRO A 224 -26.25 1.35 -30.51
CA PRO A 224 -25.55 0.09 -30.52
C PRO A 224 -24.60 0.02 -31.72
N PRO A 225 -23.47 -0.72 -31.61
CA PRO A 225 -22.52 -0.86 -32.69
C PRO A 225 -23.20 -1.50 -33.91
N ALA A 226 -23.07 -0.86 -35.08
CA ALA A 226 -23.66 -1.32 -36.34
C ALA A 226 -22.57 -1.78 -37.32
N PRO A 227 -22.65 -3.01 -37.86
CA PRO A 227 -21.58 -3.61 -38.66
C PRO A 227 -21.47 -3.07 -40.10
N THR A 228 -22.54 -2.47 -40.64
CA THR A 228 -22.63 -2.12 -42.06
C THR A 228 -21.80 -0.88 -42.42
N GLY A 229 -20.84 -1.05 -43.33
CA GLY A 229 -20.13 0.04 -44.00
C GLY A 229 -18.89 0.58 -43.29
N ARG A 230 -18.46 -0.04 -42.17
CA ARG A 230 -17.30 0.40 -41.38
C ARG A 230 -16.11 -0.53 -41.60
N ARG A 231 -15.12 -0.08 -42.38
CA ARG A 231 -13.82 -0.75 -42.53
C ARG A 231 -12.74 -0.05 -41.71
N LEU A 232 -11.81 -0.81 -41.13
CA LEU A 232 -10.68 -0.26 -40.40
C LEU A 232 -9.52 -0.01 -41.37
N GLU A 233 -8.86 1.13 -41.20
CA GLU A 233 -7.62 1.38 -41.91
C GLU A 233 -6.56 0.35 -41.48
N PRO A 234 -5.73 -0.18 -42.40
CA PRO A 234 -4.74 -1.20 -42.08
C PRO A 234 -3.77 -0.85 -40.94
N GLY A 235 -3.51 0.44 -40.72
CA GLY A 235 -2.61 0.95 -39.67
C GLY A 235 -3.31 1.54 -38.44
N ASP A 236 -4.62 1.33 -38.27
CA ASP A 236 -5.35 1.91 -37.13
C ASP A 236 -4.92 1.26 -35.80
N ARG A 237 -4.17 2.01 -34.99
CA ARG A 237 -3.71 1.66 -33.65
C ARG A 237 -4.36 2.50 -32.54
N SER A 238 -5.48 3.16 -32.84
CA SER A 238 -6.19 4.04 -31.89
C SER A 238 -6.71 3.31 -30.65
N VAL A 239 -6.92 1.99 -30.73
CA VAL A 239 -7.21 1.13 -29.57
C VAL A 239 -6.30 -0.09 -29.62
N GLN A 240 -5.65 -0.41 -28.50
CA GLN A 240 -4.74 -1.54 -28.36
C GLN A 240 -5.00 -2.26 -27.03
N VAL A 241 -5.12 -3.59 -27.05
CA VAL A 241 -5.37 -4.43 -25.86
C VAL A 241 -4.33 -5.56 -25.81
N HIS A 242 -3.47 -5.54 -24.81
CA HIS A 242 -2.31 -6.42 -24.68
C HIS A 242 -2.50 -7.44 -23.55
N ALA A 243 -2.39 -8.72 -23.91
CA ALA A 243 -2.43 -9.85 -23.01
C ALA A 243 -1.01 -10.30 -22.65
N CYS A 244 -0.58 -10.01 -21.43
CA CYS A 244 0.79 -10.22 -20.94
C CYS A 244 0.89 -11.35 -19.91
N HIS A 245 2.11 -11.64 -19.46
CA HIS A 245 2.43 -12.68 -18.49
C HIS A 245 2.75 -12.10 -17.11
N GLY A 246 1.77 -11.46 -16.47
CA GLY A 246 1.90 -10.86 -15.14
C GLY A 246 2.32 -9.38 -15.12
N PRO A 247 2.37 -8.76 -13.92
CA PRO A 247 2.51 -7.31 -13.76
C PRO A 247 3.78 -6.72 -14.39
N THR A 248 4.95 -7.34 -14.17
CA THR A 248 6.21 -6.85 -14.73
C THR A 248 6.18 -6.83 -16.25
N ARG A 249 5.67 -7.90 -16.88
CA ARG A 249 5.59 -7.99 -18.33
C ARG A 249 4.59 -6.98 -18.92
N GLN A 250 3.51 -6.67 -18.22
CA GLN A 250 2.58 -5.60 -18.63
C GLN A 250 3.30 -4.24 -18.69
N VAL A 251 4.12 -3.91 -17.69
CA VAL A 251 4.88 -2.65 -17.66
C VAL A 251 5.94 -2.61 -18.76
N GLU A 252 6.67 -3.71 -18.98
CA GLU A 252 7.65 -3.81 -20.06
C GLU A 252 6.99 -3.64 -21.44
N ALA A 253 5.85 -4.31 -21.69
CA ALA A 253 5.11 -4.14 -22.93
C ALA A 253 4.63 -2.68 -23.10
N LEU A 254 4.10 -2.07 -22.03
CA LEU A 254 3.70 -0.67 -22.03
C LEU A 254 4.87 0.28 -22.33
N ARG A 255 6.07 -0.01 -21.81
CA ARG A 255 7.29 0.74 -22.09
C ARG A 255 7.63 0.73 -23.59
N GLU A 256 7.51 -0.42 -24.24
CA GLU A 256 7.75 -0.56 -25.69
C GLU A 256 6.70 0.20 -26.52
N ILE A 257 5.41 0.03 -26.16
CA ILE A 257 4.30 0.71 -26.83
C ILE A 257 4.47 2.23 -26.77
N LEU A 258 4.74 2.78 -25.58
CA LEU A 258 4.94 4.21 -25.39
C LEU A 258 6.15 4.73 -26.16
N THR A 259 7.25 3.97 -26.18
CA THR A 259 8.43 4.33 -26.98
C THR A 259 8.10 4.40 -28.46
N GLY A 260 7.32 3.45 -28.97
CA GLY A 260 6.80 3.49 -30.33
C GLY A 260 5.91 4.70 -30.59
N LEU A 261 4.97 5.01 -29.69
CA LEU A 261 4.09 6.18 -29.85
C LEU A 261 4.87 7.51 -29.89
N PHE A 262 5.88 7.69 -29.04
CA PHE A 262 6.75 8.87 -29.07
C PHE A 262 7.65 8.92 -30.32
N ALA A 263 8.04 7.77 -30.87
CA ALA A 263 8.80 7.71 -32.11
C ALA A 263 7.93 8.01 -33.34
N ASP A 264 6.69 7.55 -33.33
CA ASP A 264 5.72 7.72 -34.43
C ASP A 264 5.20 9.16 -34.54
N ASP A 265 5.09 9.89 -33.42
CA ASP A 265 4.58 11.27 -33.38
C ASP A 265 5.50 12.25 -32.61
N PRO A 266 6.28 13.10 -33.32
CA PRO A 266 7.14 14.11 -32.70
C PRO A 266 6.40 15.21 -31.93
N THR A 267 5.08 15.36 -32.11
CA THR A 267 4.27 16.36 -31.40
C THR A 267 3.76 15.86 -30.05
N LEU A 268 3.89 14.55 -29.77
CA LEU A 268 3.42 13.95 -28.53
C LEU A 268 4.38 14.29 -27.39
N GLU A 269 3.90 14.99 -26.37
CA GLU A 269 4.69 15.29 -25.19
C GLU A 269 4.35 14.35 -24.03
N PRO A 270 5.29 14.09 -23.09
CA PRO A 270 5.02 13.25 -21.91
C PRO A 270 3.77 13.65 -21.11
N ARG A 271 3.48 14.95 -21.02
CA ARG A 271 2.28 15.48 -20.33
C ARG A 271 0.95 15.08 -20.99
N ASP A 272 0.98 14.67 -22.25
CA ASP A 272 -0.19 14.26 -23.01
C ASP A 272 -0.55 12.78 -22.76
N VAL A 273 0.30 12.07 -22.00
CA VAL A 273 0.18 10.65 -21.70
C VAL A 273 -0.17 10.44 -20.22
N VAL A 274 -1.19 9.62 -19.96
CA VAL A 274 -1.57 9.17 -18.62
C VAL A 274 -1.59 7.65 -18.54
N ILE A 275 -0.99 7.09 -17.48
CA ILE A 275 -1.10 5.67 -17.12
C ILE A 275 -2.00 5.59 -15.89
N MET A 276 -3.14 4.92 -16.02
CA MET A 276 -4.07 4.66 -14.92
C MET A 276 -3.98 3.20 -14.49
N CYS A 277 -3.80 2.96 -13.18
CA CYS A 277 -3.66 1.62 -12.60
C CYS A 277 -4.55 1.47 -11.35
N PRO A 278 -5.30 0.36 -11.18
CA PRO A 278 -6.13 0.14 -10.00
C PRO A 278 -5.28 -0.06 -8.74
N ASP A 279 -4.10 -0.68 -8.89
CA ASP A 279 -3.16 -1.04 -7.83
C ASP A 279 -1.76 -0.43 -8.08
N LEU A 280 -1.50 0.75 -7.51
CA LEU A 280 -0.18 1.38 -7.63
C LEU A 280 0.89 0.71 -6.77
N ASP A 281 0.51 -0.07 -5.75
CA ASP A 281 1.48 -0.69 -4.85
C ASP A 281 2.18 -1.85 -5.56
N THR A 282 1.43 -2.63 -6.35
CA THR A 282 1.98 -3.69 -7.20
C THR A 282 2.78 -3.14 -8.39
N TYR A 283 2.24 -2.13 -9.09
CA TYR A 283 2.84 -1.67 -10.36
C TYR A 283 3.86 -0.54 -10.22
N GLY A 284 3.83 0.24 -9.13
CA GLY A 284 4.73 1.36 -8.88
C GLY A 284 6.22 0.97 -8.95
N PRO A 285 6.67 -0.06 -8.22
CA PRO A 285 8.06 -0.54 -8.29
C PRO A 285 8.45 -1.04 -9.69
N ALA A 286 7.56 -1.75 -10.38
CA ALA A 286 7.81 -2.24 -11.73
C ALA A 286 7.96 -1.08 -12.74
N ILE A 287 7.14 -0.03 -12.63
CA ILE A 287 7.27 1.19 -13.43
C ILE A 287 8.59 1.90 -13.12
N GLN A 288 8.97 2.03 -11.85
CA GLN A 288 10.25 2.63 -11.48
C GLN A 288 11.42 1.84 -12.05
N ALA A 289 11.38 0.51 -12.03
CA ALA A 289 12.42 -0.33 -12.62
C ALA A 289 12.47 -0.21 -14.15
N ALA A 290 11.31 -0.15 -14.82
CA ALA A 290 11.23 -0.13 -16.27
C ALA A 290 11.57 1.23 -16.90
N PHE A 291 11.27 2.33 -16.21
CA PHE A 291 11.46 3.71 -16.70
C PHE A 291 12.55 4.51 -15.96
N GLY A 292 13.01 4.06 -14.79
CA GLY A 292 13.97 4.81 -13.96
C GLY A 292 15.40 4.68 -14.46
N MET A 293 16.20 5.75 -14.38
CA MET A 293 17.60 5.73 -14.82
C MET A 293 18.40 4.69 -14.03
N THR A 294 18.87 3.64 -14.69
CA THR A 294 19.87 2.73 -14.12
C THR A 294 21.25 3.27 -14.45
N GLU A 295 22.20 3.23 -13.50
CA GLU A 295 23.65 3.44 -13.74
C GLU A 295 24.24 2.27 -14.56
N ALA A 296 23.58 1.90 -15.66
CA ALA A 296 23.98 0.79 -16.49
C ALA A 296 25.07 1.24 -17.47
N THR A 297 26.20 0.55 -17.46
CA THR A 297 27.37 0.78 -18.33
C THR A 297 27.19 0.22 -19.75
N GLY A 298 25.95 0.09 -20.23
CA GLY A 298 25.59 -0.53 -21.51
C GLY A 298 24.49 0.22 -22.28
N PRO A 299 24.05 -0.29 -23.45
CA PRO A 299 22.96 0.33 -24.22
C PRO A 299 21.65 0.26 -23.43
N VAL A 300 21.24 1.41 -22.90
CA VAL A 300 20.01 1.58 -22.10
C VAL A 300 18.80 1.73 -23.02
N HIS A 301 17.66 1.19 -22.60
CA HIS A 301 16.40 1.35 -23.33
C HIS A 301 15.99 2.84 -23.45
N PRO A 302 15.46 3.33 -24.59
CA PRO A 302 15.14 4.75 -24.77
C PRO A 302 14.19 5.35 -23.72
N ALA A 303 13.25 4.54 -23.22
CA ALA A 303 12.29 4.97 -22.20
C ALA A 303 12.90 5.39 -20.85
N HIS A 304 14.17 5.06 -20.55
CA HIS A 304 14.84 5.57 -19.35
C HIS A 304 15.08 7.09 -19.40
N GLY A 305 14.95 7.71 -20.58
CA GLY A 305 14.92 9.17 -20.73
C GLY A 305 13.54 9.79 -20.46
N PHE A 306 12.49 8.99 -20.27
CA PHE A 306 11.15 9.53 -20.01
C PHE A 306 11.06 10.03 -18.59
N ARG A 307 10.61 11.27 -18.43
CA ARG A 307 10.23 11.80 -17.13
C ARG A 307 8.90 11.16 -16.75
N VAL A 308 8.91 10.25 -15.77
CA VAL A 308 7.72 9.58 -15.24
C VAL A 308 7.47 10.07 -13.82
N GLY A 309 6.29 10.65 -13.59
CA GLY A 309 5.78 11.05 -12.29
C GLY A 309 4.73 10.05 -11.83
N ILE A 310 5.01 9.33 -10.75
CA ILE A 310 4.02 8.47 -10.11
C ILE A 310 3.26 9.31 -9.10
N ALA A 311 1.96 9.50 -9.35
CA ALA A 311 1.03 10.10 -8.43
C ALA A 311 0.92 9.19 -7.21
N THR A 312 1.68 9.51 -6.18
CA THR A 312 1.53 8.86 -4.88
C THR A 312 0.21 9.33 -4.27
N ARG A 313 -0.58 8.40 -3.70
CA ARG A 313 -1.79 8.73 -2.92
C ARG A 313 -1.37 9.36 -1.59
N GLY A 314 -0.82 10.58 -1.64
CA GLY A 314 -0.04 11.16 -0.55
C GLY A 314 1.24 10.36 -0.29
N ARG A 315 2.38 11.02 -0.05
CA ARG A 315 3.48 10.33 0.62
C ARG A 315 3.01 10.04 2.04
N VAL A 316 3.02 8.79 2.48
CA VAL A 316 2.79 8.52 3.89
C VAL A 316 3.92 9.17 4.66
N ASN A 317 3.55 10.05 5.59
CA ASN A 317 4.54 10.79 6.36
C ASN A 317 5.43 9.80 7.14
N PRO A 318 6.75 9.79 6.90
CA PRO A 318 7.63 8.78 7.48
C PRO A 318 7.73 8.89 9.01
N LEU A 319 7.47 10.07 9.58
CA LEU A 319 7.39 10.25 11.03
C LEU A 319 6.10 9.69 11.63
N VAL A 320 4.98 9.77 10.91
CA VAL A 320 3.72 9.10 11.33
C VAL A 320 3.87 7.58 11.23
N GLN A 321 4.61 7.09 10.22
CA GLN A 321 4.96 5.67 10.14
C GLN A 321 5.89 5.23 11.27
N LEU A 322 6.86 6.07 11.67
CA LEU A 322 7.68 5.83 12.85
C LEU A 322 6.81 5.76 14.11
N ALA A 323 5.85 6.68 14.29
CA ALA A 323 4.90 6.66 15.40
C ALA A 323 4.10 5.35 15.46
N LEU A 324 3.56 4.89 14.32
CA LEU A 324 2.86 3.61 14.22
C LEU A 324 3.76 2.43 14.59
N THR A 325 5.00 2.43 14.09
CA THR A 325 6.00 1.39 14.39
C THR A 325 6.26 1.32 15.89
N LEU A 326 6.45 2.45 16.56
CA LEU A 326 6.69 2.50 18.00
C LEU A 326 5.50 1.97 18.81
N VAL A 327 4.27 2.25 18.38
CA VAL A 327 3.04 1.68 18.97
C VAL A 327 2.95 0.17 18.74
N GLU A 328 3.40 -0.34 17.59
CA GLU A 328 3.42 -1.79 17.34
C GLU A 328 4.50 -2.51 18.16
N LEU A 329 5.66 -1.87 18.35
CA LEU A 329 6.72 -2.36 19.23
C LEU A 329 6.29 -2.42 20.70
N THR A 330 5.53 -1.43 21.18
CA THR A 330 5.05 -1.43 22.57
C THR A 330 4.01 -2.51 22.85
N ALA A 331 3.28 -2.97 21.81
CA ALA A 331 2.29 -4.04 21.92
C ALA A 331 2.92 -5.44 22.00
N GLY A 332 4.17 -5.60 21.57
CA GLY A 332 4.84 -6.88 21.39
C GLY A 332 6.06 -7.09 22.29
N ARG A 333 6.76 -8.20 22.04
CA ARG A 333 8.13 -8.41 22.52
C ARG A 333 9.05 -7.74 21.51
N ILE A 334 9.76 -6.70 21.92
CA ILE A 334 10.72 -5.99 21.05
C ILE A 334 11.88 -6.94 20.74
N ARG A 335 11.98 -7.40 19.50
CA ARG A 335 13.01 -8.33 19.04
C ARG A 335 14.27 -7.61 18.59
N ALA A 336 15.36 -8.37 18.41
CA ALA A 336 16.60 -7.85 17.87
C ALA A 336 16.42 -7.43 16.40
N SER A 337 15.69 -8.22 15.60
CA SER A 337 15.30 -7.85 14.24
C SER A 337 14.52 -6.54 14.22
N ASP A 338 13.51 -6.40 15.09
CA ASP A 338 12.65 -5.21 15.17
C ASP A 338 13.45 -3.94 15.48
N LEU A 339 14.47 -4.06 16.35
CA LEU A 339 15.38 -2.95 16.67
C LEU A 339 16.22 -2.54 15.46
N LEU A 340 16.77 -3.50 14.72
CA LEU A 340 17.59 -3.21 13.55
C LEU A 340 16.76 -2.67 12.39
N ASP A 341 15.55 -3.19 12.21
CA ASP A 341 14.57 -2.65 11.25
C ASP A 341 14.20 -1.21 11.60
N LEU A 342 14.02 -0.88 12.89
CA LEU A 342 13.80 0.48 13.35
C LEU A 342 15.01 1.38 13.02
N LEU A 343 16.22 0.94 13.33
CA LEU A 343 17.46 1.69 13.05
C LEU A 343 17.72 1.85 11.55
N GLY A 344 17.27 0.91 10.73
CA GLY A 344 17.37 0.93 9.27
C GLY A 344 16.41 1.89 8.59
N ARG A 345 15.38 2.41 9.27
CA ARG A 345 14.46 3.41 8.70
C ARG A 345 15.18 4.73 8.46
N ASP A 346 15.01 5.31 7.28
CA ASP A 346 15.72 6.53 6.88
C ASP A 346 15.60 7.69 7.89
N VAL A 347 14.42 7.89 8.50
CA VAL A 347 14.22 8.96 9.49
C VAL A 347 15.05 8.73 10.77
N VAL A 348 15.25 7.47 11.15
CA VAL A 348 16.07 7.09 12.32
C VAL A 348 17.55 7.12 11.95
N ARG A 349 17.92 6.59 10.78
CA ARG A 349 19.28 6.68 10.23
C ARG A 349 19.78 8.11 10.19
N ARG A 350 18.96 9.05 9.68
CA ARG A 350 19.31 10.47 9.66
C ARG A 350 19.52 11.03 11.07
N ARG A 351 18.64 10.68 12.02
CA ARG A 351 18.68 11.21 13.40
C ARG A 351 19.97 10.84 14.11
N PHE A 352 20.42 9.59 13.91
CA PHE A 352 21.61 9.03 14.55
C PHE A 352 22.83 8.98 13.62
N ARG A 353 22.73 9.51 12.39
CA ARG A 353 23.79 9.52 11.37
C ARG A 353 24.34 8.12 11.07
N LEU A 354 23.46 7.14 10.81
CA LEU A 354 23.84 5.75 10.56
C LEU A 354 24.00 5.47 9.05
N THR A 355 25.20 5.06 8.65
CA THR A 355 25.52 4.55 7.31
C THR A 355 25.12 3.07 7.15
N ASP A 356 25.23 2.52 5.94
CA ASP A 356 24.99 1.08 5.73
C ASP A 356 26.07 0.23 6.43
N ASP A 357 27.33 0.70 6.41
CA ASP A 357 28.44 0.06 7.14
C ASP A 357 28.23 0.08 8.66
N ASP A 358 27.68 1.19 9.18
CA ASP A 358 27.31 1.31 10.59
C ASP A 358 26.24 0.25 10.94
N LEU A 359 25.20 0.09 10.11
CA LEU A 359 24.14 -0.91 10.33
C LEU A 359 24.66 -2.35 10.27
N ALA A 360 25.57 -2.65 9.34
CA ALA A 360 26.24 -3.96 9.27
C ALA A 360 27.07 -4.26 10.54
N THR A 361 27.78 -3.25 11.03
CA THR A 361 28.55 -3.34 12.28
C THR A 361 27.62 -3.55 13.48
N LEU A 362 26.54 -2.77 13.58
CA LEU A 362 25.54 -2.92 14.65
C LEU A 362 24.86 -4.28 14.62
N THR A 363 24.57 -4.82 13.42
CA THR A 363 24.01 -6.17 13.23
C THR A 363 24.94 -7.22 13.85
N THR A 364 26.24 -7.11 13.56
CA THR A 364 27.26 -7.99 14.14
C THR A 364 27.31 -7.88 15.66
N TRP A 365 27.39 -6.66 16.20
CA TRP A 365 27.42 -6.42 17.65
C TRP A 365 26.17 -6.88 18.38
N VAL A 366 24.98 -6.73 17.78
CA VAL A 366 23.72 -7.23 18.35
C VAL A 366 23.76 -8.75 18.48
N GLY A 367 24.31 -9.44 17.48
CA GLY A 367 24.53 -10.88 17.50
C GLY A 367 25.55 -11.32 18.56
N GLU A 368 26.72 -10.68 18.60
CA GLU A 368 27.83 -10.99 19.52
C GLU A 368 27.50 -10.66 20.98
N ALA A 369 26.83 -9.53 21.24
CA ALA A 369 26.31 -9.16 22.56
C ALA A 369 25.15 -10.05 23.03
N GLY A 370 24.71 -10.99 22.19
CA GLY A 370 23.67 -11.96 22.49
C GLY A 370 22.29 -11.35 22.68
N ILE A 371 22.01 -10.17 22.09
CA ILE A 371 20.71 -9.50 22.18
C ILE A 371 19.69 -10.30 21.38
N ARG A 372 18.55 -10.62 21.99
CA ARG A 372 17.48 -11.43 21.36
C ARG A 372 16.14 -10.72 21.39
N TRP A 373 15.65 -10.40 22.58
CA TRP A 373 14.40 -9.64 22.73
C TRP A 373 14.23 -9.05 24.14
N GLY A 374 13.40 -8.02 24.25
CA GLY A 374 13.06 -7.33 25.49
C GLY A 374 14.05 -6.23 25.86
N LEU A 375 13.54 -5.11 26.37
CA LEU A 375 14.38 -3.97 26.74
C LEU A 375 15.23 -4.27 27.97
N ASP A 376 14.62 -4.87 28.99
CA ASP A 376 15.26 -5.27 30.23
C ASP A 376 14.52 -6.45 30.91
N ARG A 377 14.94 -6.78 32.13
CA ARG A 377 14.35 -7.86 32.92
C ARG A 377 12.90 -7.57 33.34
N ALA A 378 12.57 -6.31 33.64
CA ALA A 378 11.23 -5.93 34.08
C ALA A 378 10.23 -6.08 32.94
N ASP A 379 10.63 -5.65 31.74
CA ASP A 379 9.87 -5.84 30.50
C ASP A 379 9.49 -7.30 30.21
N ARG A 380 10.36 -8.24 30.59
CA ARG A 380 10.09 -9.67 30.38
C ARG A 380 9.15 -10.26 31.41
N ALA A 381 9.00 -9.64 32.57
CA ALA A 381 8.08 -10.09 33.61
C ALA A 381 6.62 -10.08 33.12
N ASP A 382 6.27 -9.12 32.26
CA ASP A 382 4.95 -9.03 31.59
C ASP A 382 4.66 -10.26 30.72
N PHE A 383 5.70 -10.95 30.25
CA PHE A 383 5.61 -12.18 29.46
C PHE A 383 5.84 -13.45 30.29
N GLY A 384 5.94 -13.34 31.62
CA GLY A 384 6.19 -14.46 32.53
C GLY A 384 7.62 -15.01 32.46
N VAL A 385 8.57 -14.24 31.95
CA VAL A 385 9.98 -14.67 31.80
C VAL A 385 10.88 -13.88 32.74
N ASP A 386 11.53 -14.57 33.67
CA ASP A 386 12.47 -13.97 34.62
C ASP A 386 13.93 -14.28 34.25
N LEU A 387 14.43 -13.66 33.17
CA LEU A 387 15.79 -13.84 32.67
C LEU A 387 16.46 -12.49 32.37
N PRO A 388 17.58 -12.14 33.04
CA PRO A 388 18.28 -10.86 32.84
C PRO A 388 19.16 -10.81 31.58
N HIS A 389 19.58 -11.96 31.04
CA HIS A 389 20.48 -12.07 29.89
C HIS A 389 19.73 -11.93 28.55
N ASN A 390 20.45 -11.68 27.46
CA ASN A 390 19.89 -11.55 26.10
C ASN A 390 18.86 -10.42 25.92
N THR A 391 18.86 -9.44 26.82
CA THR A 391 18.05 -8.21 26.74
C THR A 391 18.86 -7.09 26.11
N LEU A 392 18.18 -6.06 25.57
CA LEU A 392 18.84 -4.88 25.00
C LEU A 392 19.76 -4.19 26.01
N THR A 393 19.28 -3.99 27.25
CA THR A 393 20.07 -3.35 28.31
C THR A 393 21.32 -4.16 28.67
N MET A 394 21.22 -5.49 28.69
CA MET A 394 22.37 -6.35 29.00
C MET A 394 23.40 -6.34 27.87
N GLY A 395 22.95 -6.50 26.62
CA GLY A 395 23.85 -6.48 25.47
C GLY A 395 24.51 -5.12 25.27
N LEU A 396 23.78 -4.01 25.51
CA LEU A 396 24.38 -2.68 25.46
C LEU A 396 25.45 -2.49 26.54
N ARG A 397 25.21 -2.97 27.77
CA ARG A 397 26.24 -2.95 28.83
C ARG A 397 27.47 -3.77 28.44
N SER A 398 27.25 -4.93 27.84
CA SER A 398 28.32 -5.81 27.34
C SER A 398 29.14 -5.12 26.25
N LEU A 399 28.49 -4.45 25.30
CA LEU A 399 29.14 -3.68 24.24
C LEU A 399 29.95 -2.49 24.79
N LEU A 400 29.33 -1.67 25.66
CA LEU A 400 30.00 -0.52 26.26
C LEU A 400 31.15 -0.93 27.19
N LEU A 401 31.04 -2.08 27.87
CA LEU A 401 32.13 -2.65 28.64
C LEU A 401 33.27 -3.12 27.73
N GLY A 402 32.96 -3.71 26.58
CA GLY A 402 33.95 -4.09 25.55
C GLY A 402 34.72 -2.91 24.98
N ALA A 403 34.12 -1.72 24.93
CA ALA A 403 34.82 -0.49 24.57
C ALA A 403 35.82 0.00 25.64
N ALA A 404 35.65 -0.41 26.90
CA ALA A 404 36.48 0.02 28.03
C ALA A 404 37.49 -1.03 28.49
N MET A 405 37.20 -2.31 28.26
CA MET A 405 37.97 -3.46 28.74
C MET A 405 37.99 -4.58 27.70
N ALA A 406 39.15 -5.20 27.51
CA ALA A 406 39.29 -6.36 26.64
C ALA A 406 38.64 -7.62 27.24
N GLU A 407 38.23 -8.57 26.40
CA GLU A 407 37.64 -9.83 26.85
C GLU A 407 38.72 -10.82 27.32
N ASP A 408 39.13 -10.70 28.57
CA ASP A 408 40.08 -11.61 29.23
C ASP A 408 39.40 -12.65 30.14
N GLY A 409 38.09 -12.86 29.92
CA GLY A 409 37.26 -13.75 30.75
C GLY A 409 36.84 -13.16 32.10
N ARG A 410 37.23 -11.92 32.42
CA ARG A 410 36.75 -11.23 33.63
C ARG A 410 35.42 -10.55 33.34
N SER A 411 34.40 -10.91 34.12
CA SER A 411 33.11 -10.22 34.14
C SER A 411 33.12 -9.07 35.14
N LEU A 412 32.49 -7.95 34.79
CA LEU A 412 32.16 -6.90 35.76
C LEU A 412 30.73 -7.14 36.27
N GLY A 413 30.61 -7.70 37.48
CA GLY A 413 29.32 -8.16 37.99
C GLY A 413 28.78 -9.34 37.18
N ASN A 414 27.65 -9.17 36.51
CA ASN A 414 27.01 -10.18 35.65
C ASN A 414 27.12 -9.87 34.15
N VAL A 415 28.03 -8.98 33.76
CA VAL A 415 28.25 -8.54 32.37
C VAL A 415 29.63 -9.02 31.91
N LEU A 416 29.66 -9.74 30.78
CA LEU A 416 30.90 -10.05 30.06
C LEU A 416 31.09 -8.99 28.96
N PRO A 417 32.28 -8.41 28.76
CA PRO A 417 32.54 -7.52 27.63
C PRO A 417 32.41 -8.26 26.29
N VAL A 418 31.89 -7.58 25.26
CA VAL A 418 32.04 -8.05 23.87
C VAL A 418 33.49 -7.84 23.44
N ASP A 419 34.08 -8.82 22.76
CA ASP A 419 35.45 -8.70 22.25
C ASP A 419 35.59 -7.64 21.15
N ASN A 420 36.79 -7.07 21.02
CA ASN A 420 37.22 -6.30 19.84
C ASN A 420 36.31 -5.15 19.39
N VAL A 421 35.69 -4.37 20.28
CA VAL A 421 35.12 -3.07 19.90
C VAL A 421 36.27 -2.13 19.49
N PRO A 422 36.43 -1.78 18.20
CA PRO A 422 37.57 -0.99 17.77
C PRO A 422 37.49 0.42 18.35
N SER A 423 38.63 1.04 18.69
CA SER A 423 38.66 2.41 19.20
C SER A 423 37.99 3.41 18.24
N GLY A 424 38.06 3.16 16.92
CA GLY A 424 37.38 3.97 15.90
C GLY A 424 35.86 3.82 15.87
N ALA A 425 35.31 2.79 16.51
CA ALA A 425 33.88 2.50 16.54
C ALA A 425 33.19 2.92 17.86
N ILE A 426 33.93 3.53 18.79
CA ILE A 426 33.38 4.00 20.08
C ILE A 426 32.26 5.03 19.87
N ASP A 427 32.41 5.92 18.89
CA ASP A 427 31.37 6.90 18.54
C ASP A 427 30.07 6.19 18.05
N LEU A 428 30.19 5.13 17.25
CA LEU A 428 29.04 4.32 16.82
C LEU A 428 28.37 3.62 18.01
N ALA A 429 29.15 3.05 18.93
CA ALA A 429 28.62 2.45 20.16
C ALA A 429 27.87 3.50 21.02
N GLY A 430 28.37 4.73 21.09
CA GLY A 430 27.69 5.85 21.75
C GLY A 430 26.38 6.26 21.08
N ARG A 431 26.37 6.37 19.73
CA ARG A 431 25.16 6.63 18.95
C ARG A 431 24.10 5.53 19.14
N PHE A 432 24.52 4.26 19.18
CA PHE A 432 23.65 3.13 19.45
C PHE A 432 23.11 3.14 20.88
N ALA A 433 23.95 3.48 21.86
CA ALA A 433 23.51 3.66 23.26
C ALA A 433 22.44 4.77 23.38
N GLU A 434 22.63 5.89 22.69
CA GLU A 434 21.67 7.00 22.69
C GLU A 434 20.35 6.59 22.01
N ALA A 435 20.41 5.94 20.84
CA ALA A 435 19.21 5.49 20.13
C ALA A 435 18.39 4.50 20.96
N THR A 436 19.05 3.54 21.59
CA THR A 436 18.40 2.54 22.45
C THR A 436 17.87 3.16 23.74
N HIS A 437 18.55 4.16 24.31
CA HIS A 437 18.04 4.92 25.45
C HIS A 437 16.74 5.66 25.11
N ARG A 438 16.70 6.39 24.00
CA ARG A 438 15.49 7.10 23.55
C ARG A 438 14.35 6.15 23.23
N LEU A 439 14.65 5.00 22.62
CA LEU A 439 13.65 3.96 22.38
C LEU A 439 13.04 3.46 23.69
N ARG A 440 13.85 3.19 24.71
CA ARG A 440 13.35 2.76 26.03
C ARG A 440 12.46 3.82 26.67
N SER A 441 12.87 5.09 26.63
CA SER A 441 12.07 6.21 27.16
C SER A 441 10.75 6.37 26.41
N ALA A 442 10.76 6.26 25.09
CA ALA A 442 9.56 6.29 24.26
C ALA A 442 8.60 5.14 24.60
N VAL A 443 9.11 3.91 24.68
CA VAL A 443 8.29 2.72 25.01
C VAL A 443 7.68 2.86 26.41
N ALA A 444 8.45 3.35 27.39
CA ALA A 444 7.96 3.59 28.74
C ALA A 444 6.85 4.65 28.77
N ALA A 445 7.03 5.78 28.06
CA ALA A 445 6.02 6.83 27.96
C ALA A 445 4.73 6.33 27.29
N LEU A 446 4.85 5.57 26.20
CA LEU A 446 3.71 4.99 25.49
C LEU A 446 2.97 3.94 26.33
N ARG A 447 3.67 3.14 27.14
CA ARG A 447 3.02 2.19 28.07
C ARG A 447 2.35 2.88 29.25
N ALA A 448 2.82 4.06 29.65
CA ALA A 448 2.25 4.85 30.72
C ALA A 448 1.04 5.70 30.27
N ALA A 449 0.85 5.88 28.96
CA ALA A 449 -0.22 6.69 28.41
C ALA A 449 -1.60 6.04 28.62
N THR A 450 -2.55 6.82 29.13
CA THR A 450 -3.92 6.33 29.41
C THR A 450 -5.01 7.13 28.72
N THR A 451 -4.70 8.38 28.33
CA THR A 451 -5.61 9.29 27.64
C THR A 451 -5.08 9.66 26.25
N LEU A 452 -5.95 10.15 25.36
CA LEU A 452 -5.52 10.62 24.03
C LEU A 452 -4.48 11.75 24.11
N ALA A 453 -4.57 12.62 25.12
CA ALA A 453 -3.57 13.64 25.38
C ALA A 453 -2.20 13.04 25.74
N ASP A 454 -2.17 12.05 26.64
CA ASP A 454 -0.92 11.35 27.01
C ASP A 454 -0.28 10.69 25.78
N TRP A 455 -1.10 10.00 24.97
CA TRP A 455 -0.64 9.35 23.76
C TRP A 455 -0.09 10.35 22.74
N SER A 456 -0.80 11.46 22.51
CA SER A 456 -0.34 12.52 21.62
C SER A 456 1.02 13.07 22.06
N ALA A 457 1.16 13.41 23.35
CA ALA A 457 2.41 13.93 23.90
C ALA A 457 3.56 12.92 23.81
N ALA A 458 3.30 11.65 24.16
CA ALA A 458 4.30 10.59 24.10
C ALA A 458 4.77 10.31 22.66
N LEU A 459 3.85 10.35 21.67
CA LEU A 459 4.19 10.13 20.26
C LEU A 459 4.96 11.30 19.65
N LEU A 460 4.61 12.55 20.01
CA LEU A 460 5.37 13.73 19.59
C LEU A 460 6.81 13.66 20.11
N GLU A 461 6.98 13.44 21.41
CA GLU A 461 8.31 13.32 22.04
C GLU A 461 9.12 12.17 21.44
N ALA A 462 8.49 11.00 21.24
CA ALA A 462 9.16 9.84 20.68
C ALA A 462 9.59 10.04 19.23
N THR A 463 8.75 10.68 18.40
CA THR A 463 9.07 10.93 16.99
C THR A 463 10.15 11.98 16.82
N HIS A 464 10.17 13.04 17.62
CA HIS A 464 11.26 14.03 17.65
C HIS A 464 12.57 13.46 18.22
N GLY A 465 12.45 12.57 19.21
CA GLY A 465 13.57 11.88 19.83
C GLY A 465 14.27 10.91 18.89
N LEU A 466 13.52 10.12 18.13
CA LEU A 466 14.05 9.00 17.32
C LEU A 466 14.15 9.30 15.83
N GLY A 467 13.38 10.26 15.30
CA GLY A 467 13.30 10.56 13.87
C GLY A 467 13.78 11.96 13.51
N SER A 468 14.28 12.13 12.29
CA SER A 468 14.52 13.42 11.66
C SER A 468 14.29 13.34 10.15
N VAL A 469 13.78 14.41 9.56
CA VAL A 469 13.62 14.59 8.11
C VAL A 469 14.75 15.45 7.54
N GLY A 470 14.91 15.45 6.21
CA GLY A 470 15.87 16.33 5.54
C GLY A 470 15.46 17.80 5.59
N PRO A 471 16.39 18.74 5.32
CA PRO A 471 16.11 20.19 5.33
C PRO A 471 15.00 20.61 4.34
N ASP A 472 14.96 19.99 3.15
CA ASP A 472 13.91 20.26 2.15
C ASP A 472 12.54 19.62 2.50
N GLU A 473 12.51 18.82 3.56
CA GLU A 473 11.38 18.00 3.99
C GLU A 473 10.82 18.44 5.36
N GLU A 474 11.23 19.60 5.90
CA GLU A 474 10.77 20.10 7.21
C GLU A 474 9.23 20.23 7.31
N TRP A 475 8.55 20.50 6.19
CA TRP A 475 7.10 20.50 6.12
C TRP A 475 6.46 19.16 6.52
N LEU A 476 7.16 18.03 6.32
CA LEU A 476 6.71 16.71 6.79
C LEU A 476 6.74 16.62 8.32
N ALA A 477 7.71 17.25 8.99
CA ALA A 477 7.72 17.29 10.45
C ALA A 477 6.52 18.09 10.97
N ALA A 478 6.29 19.29 10.43
CA ALA A 478 5.14 20.11 10.81
C ALA A 478 3.80 19.40 10.53
N GLN A 479 3.69 18.68 9.42
CA GLN A 479 2.49 17.88 9.11
C GLN A 479 2.32 16.71 10.10
N ALA A 480 3.40 16.00 10.45
CA ALA A 480 3.33 14.92 11.43
C ALA A 480 2.90 15.44 12.79
N ASP A 481 3.44 16.58 13.22
CA ASP A 481 3.08 17.22 14.48
C ASP A 481 1.61 17.60 14.51
N ALA A 482 1.10 18.18 13.42
CA ALA A 482 -0.33 18.49 13.27
C ALA A 482 -1.19 17.22 13.30
N ASP A 483 -0.77 16.15 12.63
CA ASP A 483 -1.50 14.88 12.57
C ASP A 483 -1.55 14.18 13.94
N LEU A 484 -0.43 14.15 14.66
CA LEU A 484 -0.32 13.56 15.99
C LEU A 484 -1.03 14.40 17.03
N THR A 485 -0.96 15.74 16.97
CA THR A 485 -1.71 16.64 17.85
C THR A 485 -3.21 16.46 17.69
N ARG A 486 -3.68 16.21 16.45
CA ARG A 486 -5.09 15.91 16.18
C ARG A 486 -5.58 14.62 16.83
N LEU A 487 -4.70 13.72 17.30
CA LEU A 487 -5.10 12.54 18.09
C LEU A 487 -5.81 12.92 19.38
N ALA A 488 -5.39 14.01 20.03
CA ALA A 488 -6.05 14.54 21.23
C ALA A 488 -7.45 15.15 20.93
N GLY A 489 -7.78 15.33 19.65
CA GLY A 489 -9.04 15.90 19.19
C GLY A 489 -9.18 17.40 19.45
N SER A 490 -10.37 17.94 19.16
CA SER A 490 -10.83 19.24 19.65
C SER A 490 -11.39 19.12 21.08
N ASP A 491 -11.64 20.25 21.75
CA ASP A 491 -12.12 20.35 23.13
C ASP A 491 -13.09 19.22 23.54
N GLY A 492 -12.71 18.47 24.59
CA GLY A 492 -13.54 17.43 25.23
C GLY A 492 -13.15 15.97 24.97
N LEU A 493 -12.27 15.68 24.01
CA LEU A 493 -11.77 14.31 23.75
C LEU A 493 -10.36 14.04 24.28
N ALA A 494 -9.61 15.08 24.65
CA ALA A 494 -8.23 14.95 25.13
C ALA A 494 -8.11 14.00 26.34
N ASP A 495 -9.05 14.10 27.28
CA ASP A 495 -9.12 13.27 28.50
C ASP A 495 -9.82 11.91 28.28
N ALA A 496 -10.22 11.58 27.05
CA ALA A 496 -10.88 10.31 26.77
C ALA A 496 -9.88 9.15 26.98
N PRO A 497 -10.29 8.07 27.69
CA PRO A 497 -9.44 6.92 27.88
C PRO A 497 -9.19 6.23 26.53
N ALA A 498 -7.93 5.96 26.24
CA ALA A 498 -7.53 5.30 25.00
C ALA A 498 -6.45 4.26 25.26
N GLY A 499 -6.66 3.06 24.72
CA GLY A 499 -5.68 1.99 24.74
C GLY A 499 -4.82 1.97 23.49
N ILE A 500 -3.79 1.13 23.54
CA ILE A 500 -2.87 0.88 22.42
C ILE A 500 -3.60 0.46 21.13
N ALA A 501 -4.70 -0.28 21.25
CA ALA A 501 -5.49 -0.74 20.10
C ALA A 501 -6.21 0.42 19.40
N ASP A 502 -6.70 1.39 20.16
CA ASP A 502 -7.42 2.56 19.66
C ASP A 502 -6.45 3.46 18.88
N VAL A 503 -5.33 3.82 19.51
CA VAL A 503 -4.29 4.66 18.90
C VAL A 503 -3.68 4.00 17.67
N ARG A 504 -3.41 2.69 17.73
CA ARG A 504 -2.97 1.92 16.56
C ARG A 504 -3.99 1.98 15.43
N GLY A 505 -5.28 1.90 15.74
CA GLY A 505 -6.36 2.04 14.75
C GLY A 505 -6.38 3.42 14.10
N ILE A 506 -6.22 4.48 14.90
CA ILE A 506 -6.19 5.87 14.41
C ILE A 506 -4.94 6.11 13.54
N LEU A 507 -3.76 5.73 14.01
CA LEU A 507 -2.50 5.86 13.27
C LEU A 507 -2.54 5.07 11.97
N ARG A 508 -3.07 3.84 11.97
CA ARG A 508 -3.27 3.07 10.74
C ARG A 508 -4.16 3.81 9.74
N GLY A 509 -5.22 4.48 10.22
CA GLY A 509 -6.07 5.32 9.38
C GLY A 509 -5.37 6.57 8.82
N LEU A 510 -4.42 7.16 9.56
CA LEU A 510 -3.59 8.27 9.09
C LEU A 510 -2.53 7.82 8.09
N THR A 511 -2.00 6.60 8.26
CA THR A 511 -1.03 6.00 7.34
C THR A 511 -1.67 5.30 6.14
N ASP A 512 -3.00 5.15 6.13
CA ASP A 512 -3.73 4.50 5.06
C ASP A 512 -3.70 5.39 3.80
N PRO A 513 -3.04 4.95 2.70
CA PRO A 513 -2.99 5.73 1.46
C PRO A 513 -4.37 5.94 0.85
N GLN A 514 -5.37 5.09 1.17
CA GLN A 514 -6.75 5.25 0.70
C GLN A 514 -7.50 6.36 1.44
N ARG A 515 -7.08 6.69 2.67
CA ARG A 515 -7.71 7.71 3.53
C ARG A 515 -6.91 9.01 3.58
N SER A 516 -5.69 8.98 3.08
CA SER A 516 -4.81 10.15 3.00
C SER A 516 -5.48 11.27 2.21
N ARG A 517 -5.76 12.38 2.91
CA ARG A 517 -6.40 13.59 2.36
C ARG A 517 -5.45 14.46 1.53
N GLY A 518 -4.20 14.05 1.40
CA GLY A 518 -3.22 14.76 0.57
C GLY A 518 -3.65 14.72 -0.89
N GLY A 519 -3.67 15.90 -1.53
CA GLY A 519 -3.82 15.97 -2.98
C GLY A 519 -2.73 15.12 -3.66
N PRO A 520 -3.01 14.55 -4.84
CA PRO A 520 -2.04 13.70 -5.53
C PRO A 520 -0.82 14.54 -5.93
N GLY A 521 0.25 14.48 -5.14
CA GLY A 521 1.54 15.04 -5.49
C GLY A 521 2.07 14.34 -6.76
N GLY A 522 2.74 15.08 -7.63
CA GLY A 522 3.32 14.53 -8.87
C GLY A 522 2.36 14.45 -10.06
N VAL A 523 1.12 14.94 -9.95
CA VAL A 523 0.19 15.08 -11.08
C VAL A 523 0.45 16.39 -11.82
N ARG A 524 0.50 16.35 -13.16
CA ARG A 524 0.66 17.51 -14.06
C ARG A 524 1.92 18.36 -13.82
N THR A 525 3.04 17.71 -13.49
CA THR A 525 4.38 18.33 -13.38
C THR A 525 5.09 18.49 -14.73
N GLY A 526 4.41 18.20 -15.84
CA GLY A 526 4.99 18.12 -17.19
C GLY A 526 5.61 16.76 -17.54
N SER A 527 5.63 15.82 -16.59
CA SER A 527 6.04 14.42 -16.81
C SER A 527 4.87 13.54 -17.26
N LEU A 528 5.19 12.37 -17.80
CA LEU A 528 4.24 11.28 -17.97
C LEU A 528 3.67 10.92 -16.60
N THR A 529 2.34 10.93 -16.46
CA THR A 529 1.69 10.76 -15.15
C THR A 529 1.18 9.33 -14.96
N VAL A 530 1.54 8.69 -13.85
CA VAL A 530 1.00 7.39 -13.43
C VAL A 530 0.11 7.59 -12.22
N ALA A 531 -1.17 7.26 -12.30
CA ALA A 531 -2.12 7.55 -11.23
C ALA A 531 -3.15 6.43 -11.02
N PRO A 532 -3.89 6.45 -9.90
CA PRO A 532 -5.14 5.70 -9.80
C PRO A 532 -6.14 6.19 -10.84
N LEU A 533 -7.18 5.40 -11.13
CA LEU A 533 -8.20 5.78 -12.13
C LEU A 533 -9.01 7.02 -11.73
N GLY A 534 -9.09 7.37 -10.43
CA GLY A 534 -9.95 8.44 -9.91
C GLY A 534 -9.49 9.89 -10.16
N PRO A 535 -8.26 10.29 -9.77
CA PRO A 535 -7.85 11.70 -9.75
C PRO A 535 -7.83 12.44 -11.09
N LEU A 536 -7.77 11.73 -12.22
CA LEU A 536 -7.74 12.30 -13.58
C LEU A 536 -9.02 12.00 -14.36
N ARG A 537 -10.11 11.73 -13.65
CA ARG A 537 -11.42 11.48 -14.23
C ARG A 537 -11.86 12.66 -15.12
N GLY A 538 -12.26 12.36 -16.36
CA GLY A 538 -12.81 13.34 -17.30
C GLY A 538 -11.79 14.36 -17.85
N VAL A 539 -10.50 14.22 -17.54
CA VAL A 539 -9.44 15.06 -18.11
C VAL A 539 -8.98 14.45 -19.42
N PRO A 540 -9.09 15.15 -20.56
CA PRO A 540 -8.69 14.59 -21.85
C PRO A 540 -7.16 14.47 -21.94
N HIS A 541 -6.70 13.35 -22.50
CA HIS A 541 -5.29 13.06 -22.77
C HIS A 541 -5.15 12.46 -24.17
N ARG A 542 -4.04 12.76 -24.87
CA ARG A 542 -3.80 12.20 -26.20
C ARG A 542 -3.66 10.68 -26.13
N VAL A 543 -2.94 10.20 -25.12
CA VAL A 543 -2.76 8.78 -24.88
C VAL A 543 -3.21 8.42 -23.46
N VAL A 544 -4.14 7.48 -23.36
CA VAL A 544 -4.60 6.91 -22.09
C VAL A 544 -4.20 5.44 -22.05
N CYS A 545 -3.43 5.06 -21.03
CA CYS A 545 -3.00 3.69 -20.80
C CYS A 545 -3.67 3.13 -19.54
N LEU A 546 -4.40 2.02 -19.67
CA LEU A 546 -5.00 1.29 -18.55
C LEU A 546 -4.14 0.07 -18.24
N LEU A 547 -3.47 0.11 -17.09
CA LEU A 547 -2.53 -0.90 -16.62
C LEU A 547 -3.18 -1.79 -15.56
N GLY A 548 -2.97 -3.11 -15.64
CA GLY A 548 -3.49 -4.04 -14.64
C GLY A 548 -4.99 -4.25 -14.67
N MET A 549 -5.59 -4.32 -15.86
CA MET A 549 -7.02 -4.62 -16.04
C MET A 549 -7.29 -6.14 -15.91
N ASP A 550 -6.82 -6.72 -14.81
CA ASP A 550 -6.83 -8.16 -14.54
C ASP A 550 -8.14 -8.59 -13.86
N ASP A 551 -8.64 -9.79 -14.19
CA ASP A 551 -9.77 -10.38 -13.46
C ASP A 551 -9.42 -10.59 -11.97
N GLY A 552 -10.36 -10.31 -11.09
CA GLY A 552 -10.16 -10.30 -9.64
C GLY A 552 -9.50 -9.03 -9.07
N THR A 553 -8.76 -8.27 -9.88
CA THR A 553 -8.18 -6.96 -9.48
C THR A 553 -9.06 -5.80 -9.90
N PHE A 554 -9.57 -5.84 -11.14
CA PHE A 554 -10.42 -4.82 -11.72
C PHE A 554 -11.72 -5.43 -12.28
N PRO A 555 -12.90 -4.82 -12.04
CA PRO A 555 -13.16 -3.76 -11.05
C PRO A 555 -12.92 -4.24 -9.62
N ARG A 556 -12.58 -3.31 -8.71
CA ARG A 556 -12.36 -3.64 -7.29
C ARG A 556 -13.64 -4.19 -6.67
N ALA A 557 -13.50 -5.27 -5.90
CA ALA A 557 -14.60 -5.82 -5.12
C ALA A 557 -14.88 -4.92 -3.90
N GLY A 558 -16.15 -4.57 -3.69
CA GLY A 558 -16.59 -3.99 -2.42
C GLY A 558 -16.59 -5.04 -1.32
N ARG A 559 -16.07 -4.69 -0.13
CA ARG A 559 -16.20 -5.53 1.06
C ARG A 559 -17.49 -5.15 1.76
N LEU A 560 -18.48 -6.05 1.73
CA LEU A 560 -19.72 -5.90 2.49
C LEU A 560 -19.46 -6.41 3.91
N ASP A 561 -19.58 -5.52 4.89
CA ASP A 561 -19.54 -5.91 6.29
C ASP A 561 -20.86 -6.60 6.66
N GLY A 562 -20.79 -7.72 7.39
CA GLY A 562 -21.97 -8.54 7.68
C GLY A 562 -23.02 -7.86 8.56
N ASP A 563 -22.63 -6.77 9.21
CA ASP A 563 -23.48 -5.90 10.01
C ASP A 563 -23.91 -4.63 9.27
N ASP A 564 -23.59 -4.46 7.98
CA ASP A 564 -24.12 -3.35 7.19
C ASP A 564 -25.64 -3.53 6.94
N LEU A 565 -26.45 -2.62 7.49
CA LEU A 565 -27.90 -2.67 7.36
C LEU A 565 -28.40 -2.20 5.98
N LEU A 566 -27.60 -1.44 5.24
CA LEU A 566 -27.95 -0.93 3.91
C LEU A 566 -27.66 -1.97 2.82
N ALA A 567 -26.65 -2.83 3.05
CA ALA A 567 -26.21 -3.86 2.12
C ALA A 567 -27.32 -4.73 1.49
N PRO A 568 -28.37 -5.19 2.21
CA PRO A 568 -29.37 -6.09 1.62
C PRO A 568 -30.30 -5.43 0.61
N ARG A 569 -30.52 -4.11 0.70
CA ARG A 569 -31.39 -3.38 -0.21
C ARG A 569 -30.78 -2.00 -0.50
N PRO A 570 -29.69 -1.95 -1.29
CA PRO A 570 -29.00 -0.71 -1.58
C PRO A 570 -29.93 0.24 -2.35
N ARG A 571 -29.74 1.54 -2.14
CA ARG A 571 -30.53 2.60 -2.78
C ARG A 571 -29.74 3.32 -3.86
N ILE A 572 -30.46 3.96 -4.79
CA ILE A 572 -29.84 4.81 -5.81
C ILE A 572 -29.02 5.93 -5.13
N GLY A 573 -27.78 6.13 -5.61
CA GLY A 573 -26.84 7.12 -5.08
C GLY A 573 -25.92 6.59 -3.97
N GLU A 574 -26.20 5.42 -3.39
CA GLU A 574 -25.32 4.78 -2.42
C GLU A 574 -24.03 4.25 -3.06
N ARG A 575 -22.95 4.30 -2.27
CA ARG A 575 -21.61 3.99 -2.76
C ARG A 575 -21.46 2.55 -3.22
N ASP A 576 -21.07 2.36 -4.47
CA ASP A 576 -20.66 1.05 -4.99
C ASP A 576 -19.33 1.17 -5.74
N VAL A 577 -18.27 0.70 -5.09
CA VAL A 577 -16.89 0.71 -5.60
C VAL A 577 -16.78 0.00 -6.96
N ARG A 578 -17.54 -1.07 -7.16
CA ARG A 578 -17.50 -1.84 -8.41
C ARG A 578 -18.09 -1.04 -9.58
N ALA A 579 -19.16 -0.28 -9.35
CA ALA A 579 -19.71 0.63 -10.36
C ALA A 579 -18.83 1.86 -10.58
N GLU A 580 -18.23 2.41 -9.52
CA GLU A 580 -17.27 3.51 -9.63
C GLU A 580 -16.15 3.15 -10.60
N ASP A 581 -15.53 1.98 -10.42
CA ASP A 581 -14.44 1.51 -11.29
C ASP A 581 -14.89 1.28 -12.73
N ARG A 582 -16.09 0.73 -12.93
CA ARG A 582 -16.67 0.56 -14.28
C ARG A 582 -16.92 1.90 -14.97
N GLN A 583 -17.42 2.88 -14.23
CA GLN A 583 -17.61 4.23 -14.74
C GLN A 583 -16.27 4.89 -15.07
N LEU A 584 -15.26 4.74 -14.21
CA LEU A 584 -13.92 5.27 -14.47
C LEU A 584 -13.29 4.67 -15.74
N PHE A 585 -13.55 3.40 -16.04
CA PHE A 585 -13.14 2.78 -17.30
C PHE A 585 -13.83 3.40 -18.51
N LEU A 586 -15.14 3.65 -18.42
CA LEU A 586 -15.89 4.38 -19.45
C LEU A 586 -15.36 5.80 -19.64
N ASP A 587 -15.07 6.51 -18.56
CA ASP A 587 -14.55 7.87 -18.60
C ASP A 587 -13.13 7.91 -19.19
N ALA A 588 -12.30 6.92 -18.91
CA ALA A 588 -10.98 6.77 -19.52
C ALA A 588 -11.07 6.56 -21.05
N ILE A 589 -12.03 5.75 -21.51
CA ILE A 589 -12.31 5.59 -22.95
C ILE A 589 -12.70 6.92 -23.58
N MET A 590 -13.55 7.71 -22.92
CA MET A 590 -14.01 9.01 -23.43
C MET A 590 -12.95 10.12 -23.34
N ALA A 591 -11.99 9.99 -22.41
CA ALA A 591 -10.89 10.92 -22.19
C ALA A 591 -9.74 10.77 -23.21
N ALA A 592 -9.55 9.58 -23.78
CA ALA A 592 -8.53 9.34 -24.80
C ALA A 592 -8.86 10.09 -26.10
N THR A 593 -7.99 10.98 -26.57
CA THR A 593 -8.23 11.70 -27.84
C THR A 593 -7.64 10.98 -29.04
N ASP A 594 -6.46 10.37 -28.89
CA ASP A 594 -5.72 9.79 -30.01
C ASP A 594 -5.59 8.28 -29.86
N THR A 595 -5.12 7.79 -28.71
CA THR A 595 -4.83 6.36 -28.47
C THR A 595 -5.29 5.89 -27.09
N LEU A 596 -5.95 4.74 -27.05
CA LEU A 596 -6.28 3.98 -25.85
C LEU A 596 -5.48 2.67 -25.82
N VAL A 597 -4.65 2.48 -24.79
CA VAL A 597 -3.88 1.25 -24.57
C VAL A 597 -4.39 0.55 -23.32
N ILE A 598 -4.64 -0.74 -23.38
CA ILE A 598 -5.10 -1.55 -22.25
C ILE A 598 -4.17 -2.74 -22.09
N THR A 599 -3.71 -3.01 -20.88
CA THR A 599 -2.87 -4.17 -20.58
C THR A 599 -3.50 -4.99 -19.46
N TYR A 600 -3.39 -6.31 -19.58
CA TYR A 600 -3.84 -7.26 -18.56
C TYR A 600 -3.00 -8.55 -18.60
N SER A 601 -3.09 -9.36 -17.55
CA SER A 601 -2.47 -10.67 -17.42
C SER A 601 -3.30 -11.70 -18.18
N GLY A 602 -2.88 -12.03 -19.41
CA GLY A 602 -3.52 -13.06 -20.24
C GLY A 602 -2.98 -14.47 -20.03
N ALA A 603 -1.86 -14.62 -19.32
CA ALA A 603 -1.34 -15.91 -18.91
C ALA A 603 -0.63 -15.84 -17.55
N ASP A 604 -0.72 -16.92 -16.77
CA ASP A 604 0.01 -17.06 -15.51
C ASP A 604 1.52 -17.15 -15.77
N GLN A 605 2.30 -16.31 -15.08
CA GLN A 605 3.74 -16.19 -15.30
C GLN A 605 4.56 -17.43 -14.91
N TYR A 606 4.02 -18.31 -14.07
CA TYR A 606 4.69 -19.53 -13.61
C TYR A 606 4.20 -20.78 -14.33
N ARG A 607 2.88 -20.89 -14.55
CA ARG A 607 2.22 -22.08 -15.11
C ARG A 607 1.92 -21.95 -16.60
N GLY A 608 1.90 -20.74 -17.16
CA GLY A 608 1.49 -20.48 -18.54
C GLY A 608 0.00 -20.72 -18.81
N ALA A 609 -0.81 -20.91 -17.78
CA ALA A 609 -2.25 -21.12 -17.93
C ALA A 609 -2.90 -19.84 -18.47
N ARG A 610 -3.77 -19.96 -19.48
CA ARG A 610 -4.50 -18.82 -20.05
C ARG A 610 -5.43 -18.22 -18.99
N LEU A 611 -5.37 -16.90 -18.84
CA LEU A 611 -6.20 -16.09 -17.96
C LEU A 611 -7.16 -15.25 -18.81
N GLN A 612 -8.32 -14.93 -18.24
CA GLN A 612 -9.29 -14.06 -18.90
C GLN A 612 -9.05 -12.61 -18.50
N PRO A 613 -9.32 -11.64 -19.40
CA PRO A 613 -9.34 -10.23 -19.04
C PRO A 613 -10.45 -9.92 -18.04
N ALA A 614 -10.32 -8.79 -17.34
CA ALA A 614 -11.42 -8.24 -16.56
C ALA A 614 -12.70 -8.10 -17.39
N VAL A 615 -13.87 -8.32 -16.76
CA VAL A 615 -15.18 -8.29 -17.44
C VAL A 615 -15.39 -7.01 -18.29
N PRO A 616 -15.09 -5.78 -17.81
CA PRO A 616 -15.24 -4.58 -18.64
C PRO A 616 -14.35 -4.56 -19.90
N VAL A 617 -13.16 -5.17 -19.84
CA VAL A 617 -12.27 -5.30 -21.00
C VAL A 617 -12.83 -6.32 -22.00
N ALA A 618 -13.39 -7.43 -21.51
CA ALA A 618 -14.08 -8.41 -22.36
C ALA A 618 -15.29 -7.77 -23.09
N GLU A 619 -16.13 -7.02 -22.37
CA GLU A 619 -17.26 -6.28 -22.93
C GLU A 619 -16.84 -5.25 -23.99
N LEU A 620 -15.73 -4.54 -23.74
CA LEU A 620 -15.14 -3.63 -24.73
C LEU A 620 -14.70 -4.38 -25.98
N LEU A 621 -13.98 -5.51 -25.85
CA LEU A 621 -13.52 -6.31 -26.99
C LEU A 621 -14.70 -6.81 -27.84
N ASP A 622 -15.81 -7.21 -27.22
CA ASP A 622 -17.02 -7.64 -27.93
C ASP A 622 -17.69 -6.48 -28.69
N VAL A 623 -17.70 -5.28 -28.11
CA VAL A 623 -18.22 -4.07 -28.75
C VAL A 623 -17.33 -3.62 -29.90
N LEU A 624 -16.00 -3.70 -29.76
CA LEU A 624 -15.05 -3.38 -30.82
C LEU A 624 -15.20 -4.35 -32.00
N GLU A 625 -15.40 -5.64 -31.74
CA GLU A 625 -15.70 -6.63 -32.77
C GLU A 625 -17.01 -6.31 -33.49
N ALA A 626 -18.07 -5.94 -32.77
CA ALA A 626 -19.34 -5.54 -33.38
C ALA A 626 -19.23 -4.22 -34.18
N THR A 627 -18.35 -3.30 -33.76
CA THR A 627 -18.11 -2.02 -34.43
C THR A 627 -17.38 -2.19 -35.77
N ALA A 628 -16.48 -3.17 -35.85
CA ALA A 628 -15.71 -3.50 -37.04
C ALA A 628 -15.52 -5.03 -37.19
N PRO A 629 -16.53 -5.75 -37.70
CA PRO A 629 -16.52 -7.22 -37.72
C PRO A 629 -15.35 -7.81 -38.51
N GLY A 630 -14.76 -8.89 -37.99
CA GLY A 630 -13.70 -9.67 -38.63
C GLY A 630 -12.29 -9.07 -38.51
N GLU A 631 -12.18 -7.79 -38.18
CA GLU A 631 -10.90 -7.08 -38.00
C GLU A 631 -10.73 -6.49 -36.59
N GLY A 632 -11.81 -6.07 -35.93
CA GLY A 632 -11.78 -5.33 -34.66
C GLY A 632 -11.05 -6.05 -33.55
N ARG A 633 -11.50 -7.24 -33.14
CA ARG A 633 -10.86 -7.98 -32.04
C ARG A 633 -9.48 -8.49 -32.41
N ARG A 634 -9.31 -9.02 -33.62
CA ARG A 634 -8.04 -9.63 -34.07
C ARG A 634 -6.90 -8.62 -34.23
N ARG A 635 -7.19 -7.38 -34.59
CA ARG A 635 -6.17 -6.33 -34.75
C ARG A 635 -5.85 -5.61 -33.43
N VAL A 636 -6.85 -5.45 -32.58
CA VAL A 636 -6.70 -4.74 -31.30
C VAL A 636 -6.10 -5.63 -30.22
N HIS A 637 -6.41 -6.93 -30.23
CA HIS A 637 -5.96 -7.85 -29.19
C HIS A 637 -4.61 -8.50 -29.55
N VAL A 638 -3.58 -8.18 -28.77
CA VAL A 638 -2.20 -8.62 -28.96
C VAL A 638 -1.80 -9.56 -27.82
N GLU A 639 -1.34 -10.76 -28.14
CA GLU A 639 -0.76 -11.70 -27.17
C GLU A 639 0.75 -11.44 -27.04
N GLU A 640 1.17 -10.86 -25.92
CA GLU A 640 2.57 -10.53 -25.65
C GLU A 640 3.36 -11.77 -25.22
N PRO A 641 4.51 -12.07 -25.84
CA PRO A 641 5.47 -13.04 -25.35
C PRO A 641 5.81 -12.94 -23.85
N LEU A 642 6.13 -14.07 -23.23
CA LEU A 642 6.57 -14.15 -21.82
C LEU A 642 7.86 -13.36 -21.57
N GLN A 643 8.79 -13.37 -22.53
CA GLN A 643 10.11 -12.78 -22.37
C GLN A 643 10.28 -11.56 -23.29
N PRO A 644 10.94 -10.48 -22.83
CA PRO A 644 11.20 -9.28 -23.64
C PRO A 644 12.10 -9.55 -24.85
N PHE A 645 12.92 -10.59 -24.80
CA PHE A 645 13.85 -10.99 -25.87
C PHE A 645 13.28 -12.09 -26.78
N ASP A 646 11.96 -12.28 -26.83
CA ASP A 646 11.35 -13.19 -27.80
C ASP A 646 11.60 -12.68 -29.24
N ALA A 647 12.02 -13.57 -30.15
CA ALA A 647 12.37 -13.23 -31.52
C ALA A 647 11.24 -12.53 -32.29
N ARG A 648 9.97 -12.72 -31.88
CA ARG A 648 8.81 -12.08 -32.51
C ARG A 648 8.84 -10.55 -32.43
N TYR A 649 9.50 -9.94 -31.44
CA TYR A 649 9.65 -8.47 -31.34
C TYR A 649 10.63 -7.87 -32.36
N PHE A 650 11.52 -8.70 -32.91
CA PHE A 650 12.61 -8.27 -33.80
C PHE A 650 12.45 -8.81 -35.22
N THR A 651 11.34 -9.50 -35.49
CA THR A 651 11.04 -10.06 -36.81
C THR A 651 10.18 -9.06 -37.60
N PRO A 652 10.62 -8.61 -38.80
CA PRO A 652 9.82 -7.71 -39.61
C PRO A 652 8.45 -8.30 -39.97
N GLY A 653 7.40 -7.47 -39.95
CA GLY A 653 6.04 -7.84 -40.35
C GLY A 653 5.17 -8.40 -39.21
N THR A 654 5.68 -8.47 -37.98
CA THR A 654 4.85 -8.71 -36.78
C THR A 654 4.29 -7.39 -36.26
N ALA A 655 3.21 -7.44 -35.47
CA ALA A 655 2.67 -6.28 -34.76
C ALA A 655 3.45 -5.96 -33.46
N LEU A 656 4.44 -6.79 -33.12
CA LEU A 656 5.24 -6.73 -31.90
C LEU A 656 6.58 -6.08 -32.24
N VAL A 657 6.89 -4.96 -31.58
CA VAL A 657 8.14 -4.23 -31.79
C VAL A 657 8.78 -3.97 -30.43
N SER A 658 10.10 -4.15 -30.33
CA SER A 658 10.88 -3.72 -29.17
C SER A 658 12.01 -2.77 -29.60
N PHE A 659 12.22 -1.74 -28.78
CA PHE A 659 13.28 -0.75 -28.88
C PHE A 659 14.48 -1.08 -27.97
N ASP A 660 14.43 -2.23 -27.28
CA ASP A 660 15.48 -2.69 -26.38
C ASP A 660 16.63 -3.37 -27.15
N ARG A 661 17.77 -2.68 -27.25
CA ARG A 661 18.96 -3.22 -27.91
C ARG A 661 19.56 -4.42 -27.18
N ALA A 662 19.45 -4.47 -25.84
CA ALA A 662 19.93 -5.60 -25.07
C ALA A 662 19.04 -6.83 -25.31
N ALA A 663 17.72 -6.64 -25.37
CA ALA A 663 16.80 -7.72 -25.71
C ALA A 663 16.98 -8.20 -27.17
N ALA A 664 17.28 -7.29 -28.11
CA ALA A 664 17.61 -7.66 -29.49
C ALA A 664 18.87 -8.53 -29.58
N ALA A 665 19.92 -8.16 -28.83
CA ALA A 665 21.15 -8.95 -28.74
C ALA A 665 20.88 -10.33 -28.11
N ALA A 666 20.07 -10.40 -27.06
CA ALA A 666 19.67 -11.65 -26.42
C ALA A 666 18.82 -12.55 -27.35
N ALA A 667 17.91 -11.96 -28.13
CA ALA A 667 17.10 -12.68 -29.11
C ALA A 667 17.98 -13.27 -30.24
N ALA A 668 18.94 -12.49 -30.73
CA ALA A 668 19.92 -12.93 -31.72
C ALA A 668 20.81 -14.06 -31.16
N ALA A 669 21.31 -13.92 -29.92
CA ALA A 669 22.13 -14.93 -29.26
C ALA A 669 21.37 -16.26 -29.05
N ARG A 670 20.09 -16.20 -28.66
CA ARG A 670 19.22 -17.38 -28.52
C ARG A 670 18.92 -18.09 -29.84
N SER A 671 18.95 -17.36 -30.94
CA SER A 671 18.71 -17.91 -32.28
C SER A 671 19.98 -18.43 -32.94
N GLY A 672 21.16 -18.11 -32.38
CA GLY A 672 22.44 -18.64 -32.79
C GLY A 672 22.70 -20.04 -32.26
N ASP A 673 23.83 -20.63 -32.67
CA ASP A 673 24.27 -21.92 -32.16
C ASP A 673 24.49 -21.84 -30.64
N LEU A 674 23.98 -22.83 -29.90
CA LEU A 674 24.22 -22.97 -28.47
C LEU A 674 25.72 -23.02 -28.23
N ILE A 675 26.28 -21.94 -27.70
CA ILE A 675 27.65 -21.95 -27.19
C ILE A 675 27.63 -22.86 -25.97
N THR A 676 28.15 -24.08 -26.11
CA THR A 676 28.44 -24.93 -24.95
C THR A 676 29.34 -24.13 -24.03
N ALA A 677 28.89 -23.87 -22.79
CA ALA A 677 29.71 -23.19 -21.80
C ALA A 677 31.09 -23.85 -21.77
N GLU A 678 32.13 -23.09 -22.06
CA GLU A 678 33.49 -23.60 -22.00
C GLU A 678 33.77 -24.09 -20.57
N SER A 679 34.68 -25.06 -20.44
CA SER A 679 35.18 -25.45 -19.12
C SER A 679 35.61 -24.20 -18.36
N PHE A 680 35.20 -24.06 -17.09
CA PHE A 680 35.54 -22.92 -16.23
C PHE A 680 37.03 -22.56 -16.29
N LEU A 681 37.88 -23.59 -16.47
CA LEU A 681 39.25 -23.43 -16.93
C LEU A 681 39.44 -24.22 -18.24
N ALA A 682 39.69 -23.52 -19.34
CA ALA A 682 40.03 -24.15 -20.61
C ALA A 682 41.41 -24.85 -20.57
N HIS A 683 42.33 -24.29 -19.77
CA HIS A 683 43.67 -24.83 -19.56
C HIS A 683 44.07 -24.64 -18.09
N PRO A 684 45.00 -25.46 -17.55
CA PRO A 684 45.58 -25.21 -16.24
C PRO A 684 46.19 -23.81 -16.18
N LEU A 685 45.96 -23.09 -15.09
CA LEU A 685 46.62 -21.80 -14.87
C LEU A 685 48.14 -22.02 -14.76
N PRO A 686 48.96 -21.07 -15.25
CA PRO A 686 50.40 -21.18 -15.12
C PRO A 686 50.78 -21.32 -13.63
N PRO A 687 51.82 -22.09 -13.28
CA PRO A 687 52.25 -22.21 -11.90
C PRO A 687 52.65 -20.81 -11.37
N PRO A 688 52.23 -20.43 -10.15
CA PRO A 688 52.70 -19.20 -9.54
C PRO A 688 54.22 -19.27 -9.30
N PRO A 689 54.93 -18.12 -9.26
CA PRO A 689 56.34 -18.11 -8.91
C PRO A 689 56.54 -18.71 -7.51
N PRO A 690 57.68 -19.38 -7.26
CA PRO A 690 57.99 -19.90 -5.94
C PRO A 690 58.05 -18.72 -4.95
N ALA A 691 57.26 -18.81 -3.89
CA ALA A 691 57.17 -17.83 -2.83
C ALA A 691 57.13 -18.54 -1.48
N ASP A 692 57.48 -17.84 -0.41
CA ASP A 692 57.27 -18.32 0.94
C ASP A 692 55.76 -18.43 1.20
N VAL A 693 55.31 -19.61 1.64
CA VAL A 693 53.91 -19.87 1.94
C VAL A 693 53.73 -19.92 3.46
N LEU A 694 52.79 -19.13 3.98
CA LEU A 694 52.46 -19.20 5.40
C LEU A 694 51.80 -20.55 5.71
N LEU A 695 52.12 -21.14 6.86
CA LEU A 695 51.53 -22.41 7.29
C LEU A 695 49.99 -22.32 7.37
N ALA A 696 49.46 -21.14 7.76
CA ALA A 696 48.02 -20.88 7.81
C ALA A 696 47.36 -21.00 6.42
N ASP A 697 48.05 -20.57 5.36
CA ASP A 697 47.54 -20.65 3.98
C ASP A 697 47.51 -22.09 3.49
N LEU A 698 48.54 -22.89 3.81
CA LEU A 698 48.55 -24.33 3.53
C LEU A 698 47.42 -25.06 4.25
N GLN A 699 47.21 -24.77 5.53
CA GLN A 699 46.12 -25.36 6.30
C GLN A 699 44.76 -24.99 5.70
N GLY A 700 44.53 -23.71 5.41
CA GLY A 700 43.30 -23.23 4.79
C GLY A 700 43.02 -23.90 3.44
N TYR A 701 44.06 -24.07 2.61
CA TYR A 701 43.95 -24.75 1.33
C TYR A 701 43.55 -26.22 1.48
N PHE A 702 44.20 -26.99 2.35
CA PHE A 702 43.88 -28.42 2.49
C PHE A 702 42.53 -28.69 3.16
N VAL A 703 42.02 -27.75 3.97
CA VAL A 703 40.67 -27.84 4.55
C VAL A 703 39.59 -27.65 3.48
N HIS A 704 39.80 -26.72 2.53
CA HIS A 704 38.84 -26.47 1.45
C HIS A 704 39.53 -26.04 0.13
N PRO A 705 40.12 -26.97 -0.63
CA PRO A 705 41.06 -26.66 -1.73
C PRO A 705 40.43 -25.90 -2.88
N VAL A 706 39.13 -26.13 -3.15
CA VAL A 706 38.39 -25.37 -4.16
C VAL A 706 38.20 -23.90 -3.75
N ARG A 707 37.98 -23.63 -2.46
CA ARG A 707 37.81 -22.26 -1.94
C ARG A 707 39.16 -21.54 -1.92
N GLY A 708 40.22 -22.24 -1.49
CA GLY A 708 41.59 -21.72 -1.59
C GLY A 708 41.98 -21.42 -3.03
N PHE A 709 41.66 -22.30 -3.98
CA PHE A 709 41.90 -22.02 -5.40
C PHE A 709 41.15 -20.78 -5.90
N VAL A 710 39.84 -20.66 -5.62
CA VAL A 710 39.04 -19.51 -6.08
C VAL A 710 39.48 -18.20 -5.39
N ARG A 711 39.75 -18.24 -4.09
CA ARG A 711 40.17 -17.06 -3.32
C ARG A 711 41.61 -16.66 -3.61
N ASP A 712 42.56 -17.60 -3.54
CA ASP A 712 43.99 -17.28 -3.56
C ASP A 712 44.56 -17.27 -4.98
N ARG A 713 44.03 -18.10 -5.90
CA ARG A 713 44.51 -18.16 -7.29
C ARG A 713 43.72 -17.27 -8.25
N LEU A 714 42.41 -17.13 -8.06
CA LEU A 714 41.55 -16.28 -8.91
C LEU A 714 41.22 -14.92 -8.28
N ASP A 715 41.58 -14.68 -7.01
CA ASP A 715 41.24 -13.47 -6.25
C ASP A 715 39.74 -13.18 -6.18
N VAL A 716 38.93 -14.25 -6.09
CA VAL A 716 37.47 -14.17 -6.01
C VAL A 716 37.01 -14.49 -4.60
N GLY A 717 36.53 -13.48 -3.89
CA GLY A 717 35.83 -13.64 -2.62
C GLY A 717 34.36 -13.99 -2.84
N VAL A 718 33.90 -15.08 -2.22
CA VAL A 718 32.46 -15.34 -2.07
C VAL A 718 32.04 -14.71 -0.74
N SER A 719 31.34 -13.58 -0.78
CA SER A 719 30.66 -13.06 0.41
C SER A 719 29.65 -14.10 0.86
N ALA A 720 29.78 -14.59 2.10
CA ALA A 720 28.76 -15.45 2.66
C ALA A 720 27.46 -14.65 2.84
N ASP A 721 26.32 -15.29 2.62
CA ASP A 721 25.03 -14.72 2.98
C ASP A 721 25.07 -14.32 4.47
N HIS A 722 24.62 -13.11 4.79
CA HIS A 722 24.53 -12.67 6.17
C HIS A 722 23.50 -13.57 6.87
N GLU A 723 23.95 -14.32 7.88
CA GLU A 723 23.05 -15.16 8.66
C GLU A 723 22.06 -14.25 9.39
N PRO A 724 20.74 -14.45 9.25
CA PRO A 724 19.76 -13.59 9.89
C PRO A 724 19.93 -13.66 11.40
N ILE A 725 19.80 -12.51 12.06
CA ILE A 725 19.88 -12.46 13.52
C ILE A 725 18.74 -13.28 14.12
N ALA A 726 19.11 -14.19 15.03
CA ALA A 726 18.11 -14.95 15.77
C ALA A 726 17.45 -14.06 16.84
N ASP A 727 16.12 -14.06 16.88
CA ASP A 727 15.33 -13.39 17.93
C ASP A 727 15.08 -14.27 19.15
N ASP A 728 15.30 -15.57 19.02
CA ASP A 728 15.02 -16.56 20.06
C ASP A 728 16.23 -16.76 20.98
N ILE A 729 15.95 -16.96 22.27
CA ILE A 729 16.96 -17.34 23.25
C ILE A 729 17.34 -18.81 23.01
N PRO A 730 18.64 -19.14 22.85
CA PRO A 730 19.07 -20.53 22.66
C PRO A 730 18.59 -21.45 23.79
N LEU A 731 17.83 -22.49 23.44
CA LEU A 731 17.35 -23.49 24.40
C LEU A 731 18.33 -24.65 24.58
N ASP A 732 19.13 -24.94 23.54
CA ASP A 732 20.16 -25.98 23.50
C ASP A 732 21.44 -25.42 22.85
N ALA A 733 22.61 -25.82 23.33
CA ALA A 733 23.89 -25.51 22.71
C ALA A 733 24.30 -26.66 21.77
N ARG A 734 23.83 -26.65 20.52
CA ARG A 734 24.17 -27.64 19.48
C ARG A 734 24.75 -26.96 18.24
N GLY A 735 25.35 -27.75 17.35
CA GLY A 735 25.92 -27.25 16.09
C GLY A 735 27.07 -26.27 16.33
N LEU A 736 27.13 -25.20 15.52
CA LEU A 736 28.20 -24.21 15.58
C LEU A 736 28.28 -23.49 16.93
N VAL A 737 27.15 -23.11 17.51
CA VAL A 737 27.10 -22.43 18.82
C VAL A 737 27.69 -23.30 19.92
N GLY A 738 27.36 -24.60 19.94
CA GLY A 738 27.92 -25.55 20.90
C GLY A 738 29.44 -25.74 20.71
N TRP A 739 29.89 -25.81 19.46
CA TRP A 739 31.32 -25.88 19.13
C TRP A 739 32.07 -24.62 19.55
N GLN A 740 31.54 -23.42 19.27
CA GLN A 740 32.16 -22.13 19.63
C GLN A 740 32.29 -21.96 21.15
N ILE A 741 31.24 -22.31 21.91
CA ILE A 741 31.29 -22.30 23.38
C ILE A 741 32.33 -23.31 23.87
N GLY A 742 32.33 -24.53 23.32
CA GLY A 742 33.27 -25.58 23.70
C GLY A 742 34.73 -25.21 23.43
N ASP A 743 35.02 -24.64 22.26
CA ASP A 743 36.36 -24.21 21.86
C ASP A 743 36.87 -23.07 22.75
N ARG A 744 36.05 -22.03 23.02
CA ARG A 744 36.43 -20.96 23.96
C ARG A 744 36.75 -21.49 25.36
N LEU A 745 35.90 -22.37 25.90
CA LEU A 745 36.11 -22.98 27.20
C LEU A 745 37.40 -23.82 27.21
N LEU A 746 37.64 -24.61 26.16
CA LEU A 746 38.82 -25.45 26.02
C LEU A 746 40.10 -24.62 25.96
N GLN A 747 40.16 -23.59 25.10
CA GLN A 747 41.34 -22.74 24.95
C GLN A 747 41.70 -22.02 26.26
N ARG A 748 40.69 -21.49 26.97
CA ARG A 748 40.92 -20.80 28.26
C ARG A 748 41.31 -21.76 29.37
N ALA A 749 40.75 -22.97 29.39
CA ALA A 749 41.16 -24.01 30.34
C ALA A 749 42.61 -24.46 30.09
N LEU A 750 43.01 -24.62 28.82
CA LEU A 750 44.40 -24.92 28.44
C LEU A 750 45.37 -23.80 28.81
N ALA A 751 44.91 -22.55 28.85
CA ALA A 751 45.67 -21.39 29.33
C ALA A 751 45.75 -21.29 30.88
N GLY A 752 45.16 -22.24 31.62
CA GLY A 752 45.24 -22.32 33.07
C GLY A 752 44.13 -21.57 33.83
N ALA A 753 43.07 -21.12 33.15
CA ALA A 753 41.92 -20.52 33.82
C ALA A 753 41.02 -21.59 34.48
N ASP A 754 40.42 -21.24 35.61
CA ASP A 754 39.51 -22.11 36.36
C ASP A 754 38.21 -22.39 35.56
N PRO A 755 37.88 -23.66 35.24
CA PRO A 755 36.66 -24.02 34.52
C PRO A 755 35.36 -23.48 35.14
N ASP A 756 35.28 -23.36 36.47
CA ASP A 756 34.08 -22.86 37.15
C ASP A 756 33.88 -21.36 36.90
N VAL A 757 34.97 -20.60 36.84
CA VAL A 757 34.96 -19.17 36.51
C VAL A 757 34.56 -18.96 35.05
N LEU A 758 35.07 -19.80 34.14
CA LEU A 758 34.74 -19.76 32.71
C LEU A 758 33.27 -20.10 32.45
N LEU A 759 32.73 -21.10 33.16
CA LEU A 759 31.32 -21.47 33.06
C LEU A 759 30.41 -20.37 33.63
N ALA A 760 30.82 -19.70 34.70
CA ALA A 760 30.11 -18.53 35.23
C ALA A 760 30.12 -17.34 34.25
N ALA A 761 31.23 -17.14 33.52
CA ALA A 761 31.35 -16.11 32.49
C ALA A 761 30.40 -16.40 31.30
N GLU A 762 30.38 -17.62 30.75
CA GLU A 762 29.47 -18.00 29.66
C GLU A 762 27.98 -17.95 30.08
N ARG A 763 27.67 -18.29 31.34
CA ARG A 763 26.32 -18.08 31.90
C ARG A 763 25.95 -16.60 31.94
N SER A 764 26.90 -15.75 32.29
CA SER A 764 26.70 -14.29 32.36
C SER A 764 26.52 -13.67 30.98
N ALA A 765 27.20 -14.22 29.95
CA ALA A 765 27.03 -13.85 28.55
C ALA A 765 25.67 -14.29 27.95
N GLY A 766 24.95 -15.22 28.61
CA GLY A 766 23.68 -15.73 28.09
C GLY A 766 23.83 -16.65 26.88
N SER A 767 25.02 -17.21 26.66
CA SER A 767 25.33 -18.18 25.59
C SER A 767 24.91 -19.61 25.97
N CYS A 768 24.82 -19.92 27.27
CA CYS A 768 24.53 -21.26 27.78
C CYS A 768 23.07 -21.42 28.25
N PRO A 769 22.30 -22.43 27.75
CA PRO A 769 20.94 -22.66 28.21
C PRO A 769 20.86 -23.21 29.64
N ARG A 770 19.88 -22.76 30.43
CA ARG A 770 19.67 -23.17 31.83
C ARG A 770 19.49 -24.69 32.05
N ARG A 771 18.92 -25.42 31.08
CA ARG A 771 18.60 -26.85 31.21
C ARG A 771 19.82 -27.79 31.08
N SER A 772 20.96 -27.31 30.60
CA SER A 772 22.14 -28.15 30.33
C SER A 772 22.99 -28.49 31.57
N SER A 773 22.70 -27.88 32.72
CA SER A 773 23.48 -28.02 33.95
C SER A 773 23.51 -29.43 34.55
N ALA A 774 22.58 -30.32 34.19
CA ALA A 774 22.65 -31.73 34.59
C ALA A 774 23.46 -32.61 33.61
N ALA A 775 23.70 -32.16 32.37
CA ALA A 775 24.28 -33.00 31.32
C ALA A 775 25.73 -32.64 30.97
N VAL A 776 26.13 -31.37 31.06
CA VAL A 776 27.49 -30.93 30.69
C VAL A 776 28.54 -31.31 31.73
N SER A 777 28.14 -31.57 32.99
CA SER A 777 29.06 -32.08 34.02
C SER A 777 29.40 -33.58 33.86
N SER A 778 28.92 -34.26 32.80
CA SER A 778 29.06 -35.71 32.62
C SER A 778 29.58 -36.16 31.25
N ARG A 779 30.15 -35.25 30.43
CA ARG A 779 30.82 -35.62 29.19
C ARG A 779 32.10 -34.83 28.95
#